data_AF-M0NAP7-F1
#
_entry.id   AF-M0NAP7-F1
#
_cell.length_a   1.000
_cell.length_b   1.000
_cell.length_c   1.000
_cell.angle_alpha   90.00
_cell.angle_beta   90.00
_cell.angle_gamma   90.00
#
_symmetry.space_group_name_H-M   'P 1'
#
loop_
_entity.id
_entity.type
_entity.pdbx_description
1 polymer ?
#
loop_
_entity_poly.entity_id
_entity_poly.type
_entity_poly.pdbx_seq_one_letter_code
_entity_poly.pdbx_strand_id
1 'polypeptide(L)'
;MADRVENILGIEGVADRVRELEGEMSREEAALELATDFAEGRVGDYETDAGKIEGAVRTAVALLTEGVVAAPIEGIDRVELAANPDGSEFVRVFYAGPIRSAGGTAQALSVLVADYTRALLGLAEYEAREEEVERYAEEVDLYGSETGLQYSPKDAETKFIARNSPVMLDGEATGQEEVSGFRDLERVGTNNPRGGMCLVLAEGIAQKAPKIERYTTDLDEVDWPWLDDLIAGTVGKTDDGDADATEDPDEVDDGDETDDEPESAADEDSEPDGPLRPEPSTKFLRDLIAGRPVFGHPSEAGGFRLRYGRARNHGFATAGVHPATMHLVDDFLATGTQLKTERPGKAAGVVPVDSIEGPTVRLANGDVRRIDDPETALELRNGVEAILDLGEYLVNYGEFVENNHPLAPASYTHDWWIQEFDATDANVQALADSTRVDLEHPSSEEAIEWAIEFDAPLHPEYTYCWHDISVEQFTTLADAVAAGELVDGELALEPAPEVRDALEDLLVPHNQAADALRVAEYQALVRSLGFDENCDRTWDALSEGARAWSNAMKAAREVAPFALRERAPTRIGGRMGRPEKSEQRELSPAVHTLFPIGEAGGNQRDVSKAAEYVHDDVGERGVVPVQVGRRECVDCGEQSYETRCPDCGGVTEPRYECRDCEIAVEPDESGRAECPRCGSEATPTEWRTVDIREEFHDALDAVGERESAFDMVKGVKGLTSKLKTPEPMEKGVLRAKHGVSSFKDGTVRYDMTDLPVTSVRPAELDVSVDQFRELGYHEDIDGQPLHHADQLVELRVQDVVLSNGAAEHLLRTADFVDDLLEKYYGLDTFYDFDDRDDLVGELVFGMAPHTSAAVVGRVVGFTSAAVGYAHPYFHASKRRNCDGDEDCVMLLMDGLLNFSKEYLPDKRGGRMDAPLVMSSRIDPAEIDDEAHNMDVVERYPREFYESTLEMADPGSVDIEIAEESIGTDTEYTGFRHTHDTSNLALGPSLSAYKTLGAMTEKMDAQLELARKLRAVDETDVAERIIEYHFLPDLIGNLRAFSRQETRCLDCGTKYRRMPLTGECRECGGGVNLTVHEGSVKKYIDTATRVAEEYGTRDYTKQRLEVLDRTLESVFENDKNKQSGIADFM
;
A
#
# COMPACT_ATOMS: atom_id res chain seq x y z
N MET A 1 3.84 -3.31 -24.58
CA MET A 1 3.13 -2.12 -24.09
C MET A 1 2.24 -1.54 -25.19
N ALA A 2 2.80 -1.25 -26.36
CA ALA A 2 2.10 -0.73 -27.53
C ALA A 2 0.74 -1.40 -27.82
N ASP A 3 0.69 -2.74 -27.87
CA ASP A 3 -0.57 -3.48 -28.08
C ASP A 3 -1.59 -3.28 -26.95
N ARG A 4 -1.15 -3.12 -25.69
CA ARG A 4 -2.06 -2.86 -24.58
C ARG A 4 -2.72 -1.50 -24.76
N VAL A 5 -1.94 -0.48 -25.10
CA VAL A 5 -2.43 0.89 -25.35
C VAL A 5 -3.47 0.89 -26.47
N GLU A 6 -3.16 0.29 -27.62
CA GLU A 6 -4.09 0.22 -28.75
C GLU A 6 -5.37 -0.58 -28.41
N ASN A 7 -5.26 -1.75 -27.76
CA ASN A 7 -6.43 -2.56 -27.42
C ASN A 7 -7.33 -1.93 -26.33
N ILE A 8 -6.73 -1.19 -25.40
CA ILE A 8 -7.47 -0.46 -24.35
C ILE A 8 -8.24 0.71 -24.96
N LEU A 9 -7.58 1.48 -25.84
CA LEU A 9 -8.17 2.69 -26.42
C LEU A 9 -9.05 2.41 -27.64
N GLY A 10 -8.78 1.33 -28.38
CA GLY A 10 -9.42 1.00 -29.65
C GLY A 10 -9.07 1.96 -30.79
N ILE A 11 -7.89 2.59 -30.76
CA ILE A 11 -7.43 3.55 -31.76
C ILE A 11 -6.43 2.87 -32.70
N GLU A 12 -6.86 2.58 -33.92
CA GLU A 12 -6.02 1.88 -34.90
C GLU A 12 -4.72 2.63 -35.22
N GLY A 13 -3.60 1.91 -35.26
CA GLY A 13 -2.29 2.42 -35.69
C GLY A 13 -1.45 3.04 -34.58
N VAL A 14 -1.97 3.16 -33.36
CA VAL A 14 -1.20 3.63 -32.21
C VAL A 14 -0.05 2.69 -31.87
N ALA A 15 -0.25 1.36 -31.85
CA ALA A 15 0.80 0.45 -31.43
C ALA A 15 2.00 0.46 -32.40
N ASP A 16 1.75 0.50 -33.70
CA ASP A 16 2.82 0.56 -34.70
C ASP A 16 3.64 1.83 -34.55
N ARG A 17 2.98 2.98 -34.30
CA ARG A 17 3.69 4.25 -34.09
C ARG A 17 4.47 4.27 -32.78
N VAL A 18 3.91 3.75 -31.68
CA VAL A 18 4.61 3.65 -30.39
C VAL A 18 5.90 2.85 -30.55
N ARG A 19 5.87 1.71 -31.26
CA ARG A 19 7.07 0.89 -31.52
C ARG A 19 8.13 1.59 -32.37
N GLU A 20 7.75 2.54 -33.21
CA GLU A 20 8.71 3.35 -33.97
C GLU A 20 9.44 4.37 -33.08
N LEU A 21 8.75 4.88 -32.05
CA LEU A 21 9.29 5.85 -31.11
C LEU A 21 10.05 5.18 -29.95
N GLU A 22 9.68 3.94 -29.61
CA GLU A 22 10.36 3.11 -28.62
C GLU A 22 11.86 2.96 -28.96
N GLY A 23 12.72 3.40 -28.03
CA GLY A 23 14.18 3.34 -28.16
C GLY A 23 14.83 4.54 -28.84
N GLU A 24 14.06 5.48 -29.39
CA GLU A 24 14.58 6.76 -29.92
C GLU A 24 14.43 7.92 -28.91
N MET A 25 13.42 7.85 -28.04
CA MET A 25 13.05 8.90 -27.09
C MET A 25 12.39 8.31 -25.83
N SER A 26 12.23 9.13 -24.77
CA SER A 26 11.55 8.73 -23.54
C SER A 26 10.04 8.53 -23.75
N ARG A 27 9.35 7.93 -22.76
CA ARG A 27 7.89 7.74 -22.82
C ARG A 27 7.15 9.08 -22.86
N GLU A 28 7.62 10.06 -22.10
CA GLU A 28 7.08 11.42 -22.08
C GLU A 28 7.29 12.14 -23.42
N GLU A 29 8.48 12.03 -24.01
CA GLU A 29 8.77 12.59 -25.33
C GLU A 29 7.92 11.90 -26.42
N ALA A 30 7.78 10.57 -26.36
CA ALA A 30 6.93 9.81 -27.28
C ALA A 30 5.45 10.21 -27.17
N ALA A 31 4.96 10.51 -25.97
CA ALA A 31 3.60 11.02 -25.77
C ALA A 31 3.38 12.39 -26.45
N LEU A 32 4.39 13.26 -26.43
CA LEU A 32 4.36 14.56 -27.10
C LEU A 32 4.47 14.43 -28.62
N GLU A 33 5.32 13.55 -29.15
CA GLU A 33 5.40 13.29 -30.59
C GLU A 33 4.08 12.68 -31.13
N LEU A 34 3.44 11.79 -30.37
CA LEU A 34 2.12 11.26 -30.72
C LEU A 34 1.05 12.36 -30.77
N ALA A 35 1.14 13.40 -29.94
CA ALA A 35 0.23 14.54 -30.01
C ALA A 35 0.33 15.27 -31.37
N THR A 36 1.54 15.41 -31.91
CA THR A 36 1.79 15.91 -33.28
C THR A 36 1.15 15.00 -34.32
N ASP A 37 1.32 13.68 -34.17
CA ASP A 37 0.72 12.68 -35.07
C ASP A 37 -0.82 12.79 -35.10
N PHE A 38 -1.48 12.96 -33.96
CA PHE A 38 -2.94 13.17 -33.89
C PHE A 38 -3.36 14.51 -34.52
N ALA A 39 -2.63 15.60 -34.27
CA ALA A 39 -2.93 16.90 -34.84
C ALA A 39 -2.89 16.85 -36.38
N GLU A 40 -1.86 16.19 -36.94
CA GLU A 40 -1.67 16.01 -38.38
C GLU A 40 -2.55 14.92 -39.00
N GLY A 41 -3.19 14.08 -38.18
CA GLY A 41 -4.02 12.95 -38.64
C GLY A 41 -3.20 11.78 -39.19
N ARG A 42 -1.97 11.57 -38.69
CA ARG A 42 -1.16 10.39 -38.99
C ARG A 42 -1.64 9.16 -38.21
N VAL A 43 -2.19 9.36 -37.02
CA VAL A 43 -2.71 8.32 -36.10
C VAL A 43 -4.13 8.67 -35.69
N GLY A 44 -5.02 7.66 -35.68
CA GLY A 44 -6.45 7.84 -35.43
C GLY A 44 -7.20 8.55 -36.56
N ASP A 45 -8.44 8.14 -36.83
CA ASP A 45 -9.32 8.80 -37.80
C ASP A 45 -10.36 9.66 -37.05
N TYR A 46 -10.07 10.96 -36.91
CA TYR A 46 -10.94 11.91 -36.22
C TYR A 46 -11.36 13.06 -37.14
N GLU A 47 -12.66 13.27 -37.28
CA GLU A 47 -13.22 14.36 -38.09
C GLU A 47 -13.15 15.74 -37.41
N THR A 48 -13.02 15.78 -36.08
CA THR A 48 -13.08 17.03 -35.28
C THR A 48 -11.77 17.28 -34.55
N ASP A 49 -11.43 18.57 -34.39
CA ASP A 49 -10.26 19.00 -33.60
C ASP A 49 -10.37 18.55 -32.14
N ALA A 50 -11.57 18.57 -31.55
CA ALA A 50 -11.84 18.01 -30.22
C ALA A 50 -11.51 16.51 -30.15
N GLY A 51 -11.91 15.73 -31.16
CA GLY A 51 -11.62 14.29 -31.23
C GLY A 51 -10.13 13.98 -31.34
N LYS A 52 -9.38 14.78 -32.12
CA LYS A 52 -7.92 14.67 -32.21
C LYS A 52 -7.25 14.93 -30.86
N ILE A 53 -7.66 15.98 -30.15
CA ILE A 53 -7.12 16.30 -28.83
C ILE A 53 -7.49 15.20 -27.82
N GLU A 54 -8.72 14.70 -27.85
CA GLU A 54 -9.13 13.58 -26.99
C GLU A 54 -8.28 12.33 -27.24
N GLY A 55 -8.07 11.96 -28.51
CA GLY A 55 -7.21 10.84 -28.90
C GLY A 55 -5.77 11.01 -28.39
N ALA A 56 -5.20 12.21 -28.54
CA ALA A 56 -3.86 12.53 -28.06
C ALA A 56 -3.76 12.42 -26.53
N VAL A 57 -4.68 13.04 -25.78
CA VAL A 57 -4.66 13.05 -24.31
C VAL A 57 -4.85 11.63 -23.76
N ARG A 58 -5.80 10.86 -24.29
CA ARG A 58 -6.02 9.47 -23.87
C ARG A 58 -4.81 8.59 -24.18
N THR A 59 -4.20 8.76 -25.35
CA THR A 59 -3.00 7.99 -25.75
C THR A 59 -1.79 8.33 -24.89
N ALA A 60 -1.57 9.61 -24.59
CA ALA A 60 -0.51 10.04 -23.69
C ALA A 60 -0.67 9.43 -22.29
N VAL A 61 -1.86 9.55 -21.68
CA VAL A 61 -2.11 8.95 -20.36
C VAL A 61 -1.96 7.42 -20.42
N ALA A 62 -2.38 6.76 -21.50
CA ALA A 62 -2.21 5.31 -21.65
C ALA A 62 -0.74 4.90 -21.79
N LEU A 63 0.07 5.66 -22.53
CA LEU A 63 1.49 5.39 -22.70
C LEU A 63 2.26 5.57 -21.38
N LEU A 64 2.00 6.67 -20.66
CA LEU A 64 2.60 7.00 -19.36
C LEU A 64 2.14 6.09 -18.22
N THR A 65 1.15 5.25 -18.47
CA THR A 65 0.64 4.26 -17.53
C THR A 65 0.77 2.85 -18.08
N GLU A 66 1.63 2.66 -19.09
CA GLU A 66 2.03 1.39 -19.69
C GLU A 66 0.84 0.56 -20.26
N GLY A 67 -0.32 1.19 -20.44
CA GLY A 67 -1.59 0.54 -20.73
C GLY A 67 -2.04 -0.43 -19.63
N VAL A 68 -1.77 -0.13 -18.36
CA VAL A 68 -2.12 -1.01 -17.22
C VAL A 68 -3.35 -0.50 -16.47
N VAL A 69 -3.51 0.82 -16.33
CA VAL A 69 -4.62 1.43 -15.56
C VAL A 69 -5.82 1.79 -16.43
N ALA A 70 -6.99 1.92 -15.81
CA ALA A 70 -8.22 2.30 -16.52
C ALA A 70 -8.38 3.82 -16.74
N ALA A 71 -7.47 4.63 -16.19
CA ALA A 71 -7.54 6.10 -16.24
C ALA A 71 -7.65 6.71 -17.65
N PRO A 72 -7.00 6.17 -18.71
CA PRO A 72 -7.17 6.68 -20.07
C PRO A 72 -8.62 6.55 -20.59
N ILE A 73 -9.37 5.56 -20.09
CA ILE A 73 -10.76 5.31 -20.48
C ILE A 73 -11.72 6.02 -19.53
N GLU A 74 -11.50 5.88 -18.21
CA GLU A 74 -12.47 6.29 -17.18
C GLU A 74 -12.12 7.58 -16.46
N GLY A 75 -10.84 7.99 -16.49
CA GLY A 75 -10.33 9.21 -15.88
C GLY A 75 -10.52 10.44 -16.77
N ILE A 76 -10.51 10.25 -18.09
CA ILE A 76 -10.85 11.27 -19.09
C ILE A 76 -12.23 10.93 -19.65
N ASP A 77 -13.20 11.80 -19.40
CA ASP A 77 -14.55 11.61 -19.89
C ASP A 77 -14.68 11.97 -21.37
N ARG A 78 -14.34 13.21 -21.69
CA ARG A 78 -14.44 13.79 -23.02
C ARG A 78 -13.63 15.08 -23.12
N VAL A 79 -13.34 15.48 -24.35
CA VAL A 79 -12.79 16.81 -24.66
C VAL A 79 -13.79 17.60 -25.50
N GLU A 80 -13.98 18.88 -25.16
CA GLU A 80 -14.87 19.78 -25.90
C GLU A 80 -14.15 21.08 -26.25
N LEU A 81 -14.66 21.77 -27.27
CA LEU A 81 -14.28 23.15 -27.58
C LEU A 81 -15.32 24.12 -27.05
N ALA A 82 -14.86 25.22 -26.48
CA ALA A 82 -15.69 26.31 -26.00
C ALA A 82 -15.15 27.66 -26.49
N ALA A 83 -15.96 28.72 -26.39
CA ALA A 83 -15.59 30.04 -26.88
C ALA A 83 -15.16 30.98 -25.76
N ASN A 84 -14.04 31.67 -25.96
CA ASN A 84 -13.59 32.80 -25.17
C ASN A 84 -14.50 34.03 -25.37
N PRO A 85 -14.41 35.04 -24.48
CA PRO A 85 -15.19 36.27 -24.63
C PRO A 85 -14.97 36.99 -25.96
N ASP A 86 -13.79 36.84 -26.57
CA ASP A 86 -13.44 37.39 -27.88
C ASP A 86 -13.94 36.56 -29.08
N GLY A 87 -14.51 35.38 -28.81
CA GLY A 87 -15.03 34.45 -29.81
C GLY A 87 -13.99 33.45 -30.35
N SER A 88 -12.75 33.47 -29.86
CA SER A 88 -11.77 32.42 -30.14
C SER A 88 -12.16 31.10 -29.46
N GLU A 89 -11.86 29.97 -30.08
CA GLU A 89 -12.15 28.65 -29.52
C GLU A 89 -10.96 28.15 -28.69
N PHE A 90 -11.24 27.61 -27.51
CA PHE A 90 -10.27 26.99 -26.60
C PHE A 90 -10.73 25.58 -26.20
N VAL A 91 -9.81 24.80 -25.66
CA VAL A 91 -10.06 23.40 -25.26
C VAL A 91 -10.46 23.26 -23.79
N ARG A 92 -11.40 22.36 -23.53
CA ARG A 92 -11.86 21.98 -22.19
C ARG A 92 -11.82 20.46 -22.03
N VAL A 93 -11.12 19.98 -21.01
CA VAL A 93 -10.94 18.55 -20.73
C VAL A 93 -11.74 18.17 -19.49
N PHE A 94 -12.62 17.17 -19.61
CA PHE A 94 -13.44 16.70 -18.49
C PHE A 94 -12.78 15.52 -17.79
N TYR A 95 -12.29 15.74 -16.57
CA TYR A 95 -11.69 14.71 -15.74
C TYR A 95 -12.71 14.06 -14.79
N ALA A 96 -12.40 12.83 -14.40
CA ALA A 96 -13.21 12.01 -13.51
C ALA A 96 -12.36 11.49 -12.33
N GLY A 97 -12.98 11.13 -11.21
CA GLY A 97 -12.28 10.57 -10.04
C GLY A 97 -11.28 9.43 -10.35
N PRO A 98 -11.56 8.48 -11.28
CA PRO A 98 -10.61 7.45 -11.67
C PRO A 98 -9.25 7.95 -12.18
N ILE A 99 -9.12 9.23 -12.57
CA ILE A 99 -7.83 9.83 -12.97
C ILE A 99 -6.76 9.77 -11.86
N ARG A 100 -7.17 9.64 -10.59
CA ARG A 100 -6.24 9.45 -9.47
C ARG A 100 -5.30 8.25 -9.68
N SER A 101 -5.80 7.18 -10.30
CA SER A 101 -5.05 5.95 -10.55
C SER A 101 -3.92 6.10 -11.58
N ALA A 102 -3.92 7.17 -12.39
CA ALA A 102 -2.84 7.45 -13.34
C ALA A 102 -1.55 7.96 -12.63
N GLY A 103 -1.70 8.54 -11.44
CA GLY A 103 -0.64 9.28 -10.75
C GLY A 103 -0.50 10.73 -11.20
N GLY A 104 0.13 11.56 -10.38
CA GLY A 104 0.25 13.01 -10.59
C GLY A 104 0.97 13.41 -11.89
N THR A 105 2.01 12.67 -12.27
CA THR A 105 2.77 12.97 -13.50
C THR A 105 1.92 12.77 -14.75
N ALA A 106 1.18 11.66 -14.85
CA ALA A 106 0.27 11.43 -15.98
C ALA A 106 -0.91 12.41 -15.98
N GLN A 107 -1.41 12.81 -14.80
CA GLN A 107 -2.42 13.88 -14.70
C GLN A 107 -1.91 15.20 -15.27
N ALA A 108 -0.72 15.64 -14.88
CA ALA A 108 -0.18 16.91 -15.35
C ALA A 108 0.21 16.88 -16.84
N LEU A 109 0.83 15.79 -17.30
CA LEU A 109 1.15 15.60 -18.73
C LEU A 109 -0.11 15.53 -19.61
N SER A 110 -1.24 15.05 -19.09
CA SER A 110 -2.50 15.08 -19.83
C SER A 110 -2.95 16.52 -20.16
N VAL A 111 -2.65 17.48 -19.28
CA VAL A 111 -2.92 18.91 -19.51
C VAL A 111 -1.92 19.48 -20.52
N LEU A 112 -0.64 19.15 -20.39
CA LEU A 112 0.39 19.59 -21.34
C LEU A 112 0.12 19.07 -22.76
N VAL A 113 -0.25 17.80 -22.92
CA VAL A 113 -0.58 17.22 -24.22
C VAL A 113 -1.82 17.87 -24.83
N ALA A 114 -2.84 18.18 -24.02
CA ALA A 114 -4.00 18.93 -24.49
C ALA A 114 -3.60 20.32 -25.00
N ASP A 115 -2.70 21.00 -24.29
CA ASP A 115 -2.18 22.33 -24.65
C ASP A 115 -1.29 22.32 -25.90
N TYR A 116 -0.44 21.31 -26.02
CA TYR A 116 0.42 21.14 -27.19
C TYR A 116 -0.41 20.84 -28.44
N THR A 117 -1.35 19.89 -28.34
CA THR A 117 -2.22 19.53 -29.47
C THR A 117 -3.11 20.70 -29.90
N ARG A 118 -3.66 21.49 -28.95
CA ARG A 118 -4.49 22.65 -29.29
C ARG A 118 -3.68 23.76 -29.97
N ALA A 119 -2.42 23.96 -29.56
CA ALA A 119 -1.52 24.92 -30.21
C ALA A 119 -1.23 24.52 -31.67
N LEU A 120 -0.93 23.25 -31.93
CA LEU A 120 -0.71 22.72 -33.29
C LEU A 120 -1.94 22.86 -34.21
N LEU A 121 -3.14 22.72 -33.63
CA LEU A 121 -4.42 22.92 -34.35
C LEU A 121 -4.81 24.40 -34.51
N GLY A 122 -4.06 25.33 -33.91
CA GLY A 122 -4.31 26.77 -34.01
C GLY A 122 -5.47 27.28 -33.14
N LEU A 123 -5.79 26.55 -32.06
CA LEU A 123 -6.79 26.96 -31.07
C LEU A 123 -6.18 27.93 -30.04
N ALA A 124 -7.01 28.83 -29.53
CA ALA A 124 -6.60 29.83 -28.55
C ALA A 124 -6.47 29.25 -27.14
N GLU A 125 -5.75 29.98 -26.29
CA GLU A 125 -5.65 29.70 -24.85
C GLU A 125 -6.97 29.97 -24.14
N TYR A 126 -7.22 29.23 -23.07
CA TYR A 126 -8.34 29.47 -22.17
C TYR A 126 -8.18 30.81 -21.43
N GLU A 127 -9.15 31.71 -21.62
CA GLU A 127 -9.24 32.94 -20.83
C GLU A 127 -10.19 32.73 -19.63
N ALA A 128 -9.60 32.45 -18.47
CA ALA A 128 -10.32 32.23 -17.22
C ALA A 128 -11.06 33.48 -16.74
N ARG A 129 -12.35 33.34 -16.38
CA ARG A 129 -13.14 34.40 -15.74
C ARG A 129 -12.90 34.37 -14.22
N GLU A 130 -12.97 35.53 -13.57
CA GLU A 130 -12.74 35.62 -12.12
C GLU A 130 -13.72 34.74 -11.30
N GLU A 131 -14.96 34.62 -11.75
CA GLU A 131 -15.96 33.73 -11.14
C GLU A 131 -15.60 32.24 -11.27
N GLU A 132 -14.91 31.86 -12.34
CA GLU A 132 -14.42 30.49 -12.56
C GLU A 132 -13.20 30.23 -11.66
N VAL A 133 -12.28 31.18 -11.57
CA VAL A 133 -11.08 31.11 -10.71
C VAL A 133 -11.44 30.92 -9.23
N GLU A 134 -12.36 31.74 -8.72
CA GLU A 134 -12.83 31.61 -7.35
C GLU A 134 -13.60 30.29 -7.12
N ARG A 135 -14.28 29.79 -8.16
CA ARG A 135 -14.92 28.47 -8.13
C ARG A 135 -13.91 27.33 -8.03
N TYR A 136 -12.74 27.41 -8.69
CA TYR A 136 -11.67 26.41 -8.52
C TYR A 136 -11.20 26.34 -7.06
N ALA A 137 -10.94 27.49 -6.43
CA ALA A 137 -10.50 27.54 -5.05
C ALA A 137 -11.53 26.95 -4.07
N GLU A 138 -12.80 27.34 -4.20
CA GLU A 138 -13.88 26.77 -3.37
C GLU A 138 -14.01 25.25 -3.54
N GLU A 139 -13.88 24.73 -4.77
CA GLU A 139 -13.94 23.29 -5.02
C GLU A 139 -12.75 22.51 -4.46
N VAL A 140 -11.53 23.04 -4.56
CA VAL A 140 -10.32 22.39 -4.03
C VAL A 140 -10.38 22.30 -2.50
N ASP A 141 -10.75 23.40 -1.82
CA ASP A 141 -10.89 23.41 -0.36
C ASP A 141 -11.98 22.43 0.12
N LEU A 142 -13.15 22.45 -0.53
CA LEU A 142 -14.24 21.52 -0.20
C LEU A 142 -13.81 20.07 -0.41
N TYR A 143 -13.23 19.77 -1.57
CA TYR A 143 -12.83 18.40 -1.91
C TYR A 143 -11.69 17.89 -1.01
N GLY A 144 -10.70 18.75 -0.71
CA GLY A 144 -9.61 18.45 0.23
C GLY A 144 -10.13 18.11 1.63
N SER A 145 -11.12 18.86 2.11
CA SER A 145 -11.73 18.61 3.43
C SER A 145 -12.57 17.33 3.51
N GLU A 146 -13.20 16.91 2.41
CA GLU A 146 -14.05 15.71 2.37
C GLU A 146 -13.27 14.42 2.08
N THR A 147 -12.34 14.48 1.12
CA THR A 147 -11.70 13.29 0.52
C THR A 147 -10.21 13.18 0.83
N GLY A 148 -9.53 14.29 1.13
CA GLY A 148 -8.08 14.36 1.31
C GLY A 148 -7.32 14.35 -0.01
N LEU A 149 -6.49 15.37 -0.21
CA LEU A 149 -5.55 15.50 -1.32
C LEU A 149 -4.13 15.16 -0.84
N GLN A 150 -3.29 14.59 -1.71
CA GLN A 150 -1.88 14.35 -1.41
C GLN A 150 -1.10 15.67 -1.25
N TYR A 151 -1.42 16.66 -2.08
CA TYR A 151 -0.99 18.03 -1.96
C TYR A 151 -2.23 18.92 -2.01
N SER A 152 -2.41 19.77 -1.01
CA SER A 152 -3.56 20.67 -0.94
C SER A 152 -3.08 22.11 -1.19
N PRO A 153 -3.10 22.59 -2.45
CA PRO A 153 -2.64 23.94 -2.75
C PRO A 153 -3.47 24.97 -2.00
N LYS A 154 -2.82 26.04 -1.53
CA LYS A 154 -3.50 27.14 -0.85
C LYS A 154 -4.42 27.89 -1.83
N ASP A 155 -5.36 28.67 -1.31
CA ASP A 155 -6.28 29.50 -2.11
C ASP A 155 -5.53 30.34 -3.16
N ALA A 156 -4.42 30.98 -2.77
CA ALA A 156 -3.60 31.79 -3.67
C ALA A 156 -2.97 30.97 -4.81
N GLU A 157 -2.42 29.79 -4.52
CA GLU A 157 -1.83 28.88 -5.49
C GLU A 157 -2.89 28.32 -6.44
N THR A 158 -4.02 27.88 -5.90
CA THR A 158 -5.14 27.36 -6.70
C THR A 158 -5.63 28.41 -7.69
N LYS A 159 -5.80 29.66 -7.23
CA LYS A 159 -6.21 30.78 -8.10
C LYS A 159 -5.15 31.13 -9.12
N PHE A 160 -3.87 31.03 -8.77
CA PHE A 160 -2.77 31.28 -9.68
C PHE A 160 -2.74 30.24 -10.81
N ILE A 161 -2.86 28.96 -10.49
CA ILE A 161 -2.93 27.87 -11.48
C ILE A 161 -4.16 28.06 -12.38
N ALA A 162 -5.34 28.32 -11.80
CA ALA A 162 -6.58 28.49 -12.56
C ALA A 162 -6.54 29.68 -13.54
N ARG A 163 -5.78 30.75 -13.25
CA ARG A 163 -5.61 31.91 -14.12
C ARG A 163 -4.63 31.69 -15.27
N ASN A 164 -3.60 30.88 -15.05
CA ASN A 164 -2.52 30.68 -16.02
C ASN A 164 -2.66 29.39 -16.84
N SER A 165 -3.52 28.46 -16.44
CA SER A 165 -3.77 27.23 -17.20
C SER A 165 -4.31 27.55 -18.60
N PRO A 166 -3.62 27.15 -19.68
CA PRO A 166 -4.03 27.44 -21.06
C PRO A 166 -5.18 26.54 -21.56
N VAL A 167 -5.51 25.50 -20.79
CA VAL A 167 -6.63 24.58 -20.99
C VAL A 167 -7.59 24.69 -19.82
N MET A 168 -8.90 24.63 -20.08
CA MET A 168 -9.88 24.60 -19.00
C MET A 168 -10.01 23.19 -18.42
N LEU A 169 -9.63 23.02 -17.15
CA LEU A 169 -9.80 21.77 -16.40
C LEU A 169 -11.25 21.65 -15.92
N ASP A 170 -12.04 20.75 -16.48
CA ASP A 170 -13.43 20.53 -16.07
C ASP A 170 -13.62 19.09 -15.58
N GLY A 171 -14.84 18.72 -15.21
CA GLY A 171 -15.13 17.36 -14.75
C GLY A 171 -16.58 17.13 -14.36
N GLU A 172 -16.89 15.87 -14.06
CA GLU A 172 -18.19 15.51 -13.47
C GLU A 172 -18.23 15.83 -11.98
N ALA A 173 -19.46 16.06 -11.49
CA ALA A 173 -19.74 16.18 -10.07
C ALA A 173 -19.39 14.88 -9.32
N THR A 174 -18.53 14.97 -8.31
CA THR A 174 -18.18 13.84 -7.44
C THR A 174 -18.66 14.02 -6.00
N GLY A 175 -18.77 15.26 -5.52
CA GLY A 175 -19.23 15.59 -4.15
C GLY A 175 -20.76 15.62 -4.02
N GLN A 176 -21.28 15.43 -2.79
CA GLN A 176 -22.71 15.61 -2.48
C GLN A 176 -23.03 17.02 -1.98
N GLU A 177 -22.06 17.72 -1.41
CA GLU A 177 -22.22 19.12 -1.01
C GLU A 177 -22.14 20.04 -2.24
N GLU A 178 -23.01 21.04 -2.27
CA GLU A 178 -23.01 22.06 -3.32
C GLU A 178 -22.08 23.20 -2.90
N VAL A 179 -21.43 23.82 -3.88
CA VAL A 179 -20.70 25.06 -3.66
C VAL A 179 -21.66 26.18 -3.20
N SER A 180 -21.13 27.09 -2.41
CA SER A 180 -21.88 28.13 -1.71
C SER A 180 -21.88 29.47 -2.46
N GLY A 181 -20.74 29.86 -3.05
CA GLY A 181 -20.55 31.18 -3.63
C GLY A 181 -20.80 31.25 -5.14
N PHE A 182 -20.20 30.32 -5.90
CA PHE A 182 -20.07 30.43 -7.36
C PHE A 182 -20.93 29.40 -8.11
N ARG A 183 -22.25 29.53 -7.97
CA ARG A 183 -23.25 28.62 -8.56
C ARG A 183 -23.69 29.06 -9.96
N ASP A 184 -24.15 28.09 -10.75
CA ASP A 184 -24.79 28.27 -12.05
C ASP A 184 -23.94 29.07 -13.07
N LEU A 185 -22.63 28.83 -13.07
CA LEU A 185 -21.71 29.45 -14.04
C LEU A 185 -21.97 28.91 -15.45
N GLU A 186 -21.91 29.80 -16.45
CA GLU A 186 -22.25 29.48 -17.85
C GLU A 186 -21.44 28.29 -18.40
N ARG A 187 -20.14 28.22 -18.06
CA ARG A 187 -19.23 27.19 -18.55
C ARG A 187 -19.09 25.99 -17.61
N VAL A 188 -19.71 25.99 -16.43
CA VAL A 188 -19.60 24.88 -15.47
C VAL A 188 -20.95 24.19 -15.32
N GLY A 189 -21.04 22.94 -15.78
CA GLY A 189 -22.31 22.21 -15.87
C GLY A 189 -22.91 21.73 -14.54
N THR A 190 -22.26 21.99 -13.40
CA THR A 190 -22.66 21.48 -12.08
C THR A 190 -22.39 22.49 -10.94
N ASN A 191 -23.16 22.37 -9.86
CA ASN A 191 -22.96 23.10 -8.61
C ASN A 191 -22.23 22.28 -7.54
N ASN A 192 -21.81 21.06 -7.85
CA ASN A 192 -21.07 20.20 -6.92
C ASN A 192 -19.58 20.20 -7.28
N PRO A 193 -18.67 19.92 -6.31
CA PRO A 193 -17.24 19.77 -6.57
C PRO A 193 -16.93 18.72 -7.64
N ARG A 194 -16.02 19.07 -8.54
CA ARG A 194 -15.53 18.23 -9.64
C ARG A 194 -14.21 17.58 -9.21
N GLY A 195 -14.29 16.44 -8.53
CA GLY A 195 -13.12 15.81 -7.91
C GLY A 195 -12.01 15.44 -8.89
N GLY A 196 -12.34 15.01 -10.11
CA GLY A 196 -11.34 14.74 -11.15
C GLY A 196 -10.52 15.99 -11.52
N MET A 197 -11.18 17.15 -11.58
CA MET A 197 -10.52 18.44 -11.78
C MET A 197 -9.64 18.80 -10.58
N CYS A 198 -10.17 18.66 -9.34
CA CYS A 198 -9.40 18.98 -8.13
C CYS A 198 -8.12 18.14 -8.04
N LEU A 199 -8.19 16.86 -8.40
CA LEU A 199 -7.03 15.96 -8.44
C LEU A 199 -5.99 16.43 -9.47
N VAL A 200 -6.38 16.69 -10.71
CA VAL A 200 -5.44 17.12 -11.77
C VAL A 200 -4.82 18.47 -11.45
N LEU A 201 -5.56 19.41 -10.85
CA LEU A 201 -5.03 20.71 -10.45
C LEU A 201 -4.03 20.55 -9.29
N ALA A 202 -4.40 19.80 -8.25
CA ALA A 202 -3.66 19.72 -7.01
C ALA A 202 -2.54 18.67 -7.02
N GLU A 203 -2.88 17.40 -7.29
CA GLU A 203 -1.92 16.26 -7.31
C GLU A 203 -1.19 16.15 -8.66
N GLY A 204 -1.74 16.76 -9.72
CA GLY A 204 -1.09 16.89 -11.02
C GLY A 204 -0.21 18.14 -11.08
N ILE A 205 -0.80 19.26 -11.51
CA ILE A 205 -0.06 20.49 -11.82
C ILE A 205 0.70 21.01 -10.61
N ALA A 206 0.02 21.22 -9.48
CA ALA A 206 0.66 21.85 -8.32
C ALA A 206 1.76 20.97 -7.72
N GLN A 207 1.46 19.70 -7.44
CA GLN A 207 2.42 18.76 -6.84
C GLN A 207 3.58 18.40 -7.77
N LYS A 208 3.38 18.39 -9.10
CA LYS A 208 4.38 17.93 -10.09
C LYS A 208 4.93 19.04 -10.97
N ALA A 209 4.77 20.31 -10.58
CA ALA A 209 5.26 21.46 -11.34
C ALA A 209 6.74 21.34 -11.77
N PRO A 210 7.71 20.95 -10.90
CA PRO A 210 9.12 20.83 -11.31
C PRO A 210 9.37 19.79 -12.40
N LYS A 211 8.60 18.69 -12.40
CA LYS A 211 8.75 17.63 -13.42
C LYS A 211 8.15 18.07 -14.77
N ILE A 212 7.13 18.92 -14.76
CA ILE A 212 6.46 19.40 -15.99
C ILE A 212 7.22 20.53 -16.67
N GLU A 213 7.83 21.43 -15.89
CA GLU A 213 8.63 22.54 -16.41
C GLU A 213 9.74 22.07 -17.38
N ARG A 214 10.35 20.93 -17.07
CA ARG A 214 11.38 20.29 -17.94
C ARG A 214 10.85 20.03 -19.34
N TYR A 215 9.62 19.53 -19.46
CA TYR A 215 9.03 19.19 -20.76
C TYR A 215 8.49 20.42 -21.50
N THR A 216 7.98 21.43 -20.80
CA THR A 216 7.51 22.67 -21.46
C THR A 216 8.66 23.45 -22.06
N THR A 217 9.85 23.41 -21.45
CA THR A 217 11.03 24.16 -21.92
C THR A 217 11.57 23.63 -23.26
N ASP A 218 11.34 22.35 -23.56
CA ASP A 218 11.84 21.68 -24.77
C ASP A 218 10.85 21.76 -25.97
N LEU A 219 9.67 22.37 -25.79
CA LEU A 219 8.65 22.51 -26.83
C LEU A 219 8.67 23.91 -27.48
N ASP A 220 8.76 23.95 -28.82
CA ASP A 220 8.81 25.22 -29.56
C ASP A 220 7.46 25.98 -29.55
N GLU A 221 6.33 25.25 -29.46
CA GLU A 221 4.98 25.81 -29.58
C GLU A 221 4.29 26.16 -28.25
N VAL A 222 4.78 25.64 -27.11
CA VAL A 222 4.15 25.79 -25.79
C VAL A 222 5.22 26.09 -24.74
N ASP A 223 4.99 27.13 -23.92
CA ASP A 223 5.86 27.51 -22.81
C ASP A 223 5.00 27.90 -21.60
N TRP A 224 5.33 27.37 -20.41
CA TRP A 224 4.61 27.62 -19.15
C TRP A 224 5.52 28.33 -18.12
N PRO A 225 5.94 29.58 -18.39
CA PRO A 225 6.91 30.29 -17.54
C PRO A 225 6.36 30.66 -16.15
N TRP A 226 5.05 30.46 -15.93
CA TRP A 226 4.40 30.68 -14.65
C TRP A 226 4.63 29.50 -13.68
N LEU A 227 5.13 28.35 -14.13
CA LEU A 227 5.51 27.26 -13.25
C LEU A 227 6.68 27.68 -12.34
N ASP A 228 7.63 28.48 -12.81
CA ASP A 228 8.75 29.01 -12.03
C ASP A 228 8.27 29.74 -10.77
N ASP A 229 7.22 30.56 -10.89
CA ASP A 229 6.65 31.32 -9.77
C ASP A 229 6.00 30.40 -8.73
N LEU A 230 5.41 29.29 -9.18
CA LEU A 230 4.80 28.25 -8.35
C LEU A 230 5.86 27.42 -7.62
N ILE A 231 6.91 27.01 -8.34
CA ILE A 231 8.05 26.24 -7.82
C ILE A 231 8.82 27.08 -6.80
N ALA A 232 9.06 28.36 -7.06
CA ALA A 232 9.76 29.24 -6.12
C ALA A 232 8.96 29.57 -4.84
N GLY A 233 7.74 29.05 -4.69
CA GLY A 233 6.88 29.28 -3.52
C GLY A 233 6.60 30.77 -3.27
N THR A 234 6.59 31.59 -4.34
CA THR A 234 6.43 33.06 -4.24
C THR A 234 4.96 33.49 -4.29
N VAL A 235 4.07 32.59 -4.74
CA VAL A 235 2.64 32.85 -4.90
C VAL A 235 1.98 33.06 -3.53
N GLY A 236 1.39 34.24 -3.32
CA GLY A 236 0.68 34.60 -2.08
C GLY A 236 1.54 35.30 -1.01
N LYS A 237 2.85 35.47 -1.22
CA LYS A 237 3.73 36.27 -0.35
C LYS A 237 3.64 37.76 -0.74
N THR A 238 2.54 38.44 -0.41
CA THR A 238 2.46 39.91 -0.47
C THR A 238 2.52 40.56 0.90
N ASP A 239 3.41 41.54 0.99
CA ASP A 239 3.76 42.40 2.12
C ASP A 239 2.57 43.26 2.59
N ASP A 240 1.74 42.74 3.51
CA ASP A 240 0.72 43.52 4.23
C ASP A 240 0.82 43.24 5.74
N GLY A 241 1.52 44.14 6.44
CA GLY A 241 1.49 44.21 7.89
C GLY A 241 0.21 44.88 8.39
N ASP A 242 -0.71 44.10 8.97
CA ASP A 242 -1.45 44.54 10.15
C ASP A 242 -1.93 43.33 10.97
N ALA A 243 -1.85 43.48 12.28
CA ALA A 243 -1.89 42.40 13.26
C ALA A 243 -3.31 41.89 13.58
N ASP A 244 -3.49 40.56 13.54
CA ASP A 244 -4.30 39.85 14.53
C ASP A 244 -3.77 38.41 14.69
N ALA A 245 -3.21 38.14 15.88
CA ALA A 245 -2.57 36.89 16.22
C ALA A 245 -3.58 35.89 16.79
N THR A 246 -3.91 34.87 16.01
CA THR A 246 -4.31 33.54 16.48
C THR A 246 -3.87 32.52 15.42
N GLU A 247 -2.61 32.10 15.50
CA GLU A 247 -2.10 30.94 14.76
C GLU A 247 -1.96 29.76 15.73
N ASP A 248 -2.61 28.66 15.35
CA ASP A 248 -2.43 27.30 15.89
C ASP A 248 -1.19 26.71 15.17
N PRO A 249 -0.14 26.27 15.88
CA PRO A 249 1.09 25.82 15.24
C PRO A 249 1.06 24.30 15.05
N ASP A 250 0.37 23.78 14.03
CA ASP A 250 0.51 22.34 13.65
C ASP A 250 0.08 21.99 12.21
N GLU A 251 -0.18 22.96 11.32
CA GLU A 251 -0.46 22.67 9.90
C GLU A 251 0.56 23.35 8.99
N VAL A 252 1.68 22.66 8.77
CA VAL A 252 2.56 22.89 7.61
C VAL A 252 2.95 21.50 7.07
N ASP A 253 2.57 21.21 5.82
CA ASP A 253 3.04 20.04 5.07
C ASP A 253 3.35 20.43 3.61
N ASP A 254 4.33 19.69 3.07
CA ASP A 254 5.38 20.07 2.12
C ASP A 254 5.01 20.33 0.66
N GLY A 255 5.90 21.09 0.03
CA GLY A 255 6.07 21.18 -1.42
C GLY A 255 7.28 22.03 -1.81
N ASP A 256 8.47 21.76 -1.27
CA ASP A 256 9.73 22.26 -1.82
C ASP A 256 10.92 21.38 -1.38
N GLU A 257 11.43 20.59 -2.32
CA GLU A 257 12.87 20.28 -2.39
C GLU A 257 13.45 21.23 -3.44
N THR A 258 13.64 22.48 -3.04
CA THR A 258 14.60 23.38 -3.70
C THR A 258 15.82 23.49 -2.82
N ASP A 259 16.99 23.43 -3.45
CA ASP A 259 18.32 23.70 -2.90
C ASP A 259 18.34 24.93 -1.96
N ASP A 260 18.03 24.72 -0.69
CA ASP A 260 18.52 25.59 0.37
C ASP A 260 19.81 24.93 0.88
N GLU A 261 20.95 25.33 0.28
CA GLU A 261 22.19 25.34 1.06
C GLU A 261 21.89 26.17 2.32
N PRO A 262 21.87 25.56 3.53
CA PRO A 262 21.61 26.33 4.71
C PRO A 262 22.91 27.05 5.06
N GLU A 263 23.00 28.35 4.73
CA GLU A 263 23.85 29.28 5.48
C GLU A 263 23.27 29.41 6.92
N SER A 264 23.41 28.36 7.71
CA SER A 264 23.39 28.49 9.15
C SER A 264 24.72 29.10 9.56
N ALA A 265 24.67 30.33 10.05
CA ALA A 265 25.80 30.96 10.74
C ALA A 265 26.03 30.26 12.09
N ALA A 266 26.43 28.99 12.06
CA ALA A 266 27.21 28.33 13.08
C ALA A 266 28.69 28.43 12.65
N ASP A 267 29.59 28.69 13.59
CA ASP A 267 31.02 28.94 13.33
C ASP A 267 31.63 27.96 12.29
N GLU A 268 31.89 28.45 11.07
CA GLU A 268 32.34 27.72 9.86
C GLU A 268 33.75 27.08 9.92
N ASP A 269 34.29 26.74 11.10
CA ASP A 269 35.67 26.26 11.22
C ASP A 269 35.84 24.94 12.02
N SER A 270 34.77 24.19 12.33
CA SER A 270 34.89 22.85 12.94
C SER A 270 34.23 21.77 12.09
N GLU A 271 35.03 20.83 11.57
CA GLU A 271 34.56 19.57 10.96
C GLU A 271 33.56 18.87 11.89
N PRO A 272 32.49 18.25 11.35
CA PRO A 272 31.56 17.48 12.15
C PRO A 272 32.31 16.36 12.87
N ASP A 273 32.07 16.29 14.16
CA ASP A 273 32.92 15.55 15.09
C ASP A 273 32.53 14.03 15.11
N GLY A 274 31.76 13.53 14.12
CA GLY A 274 31.30 12.14 13.98
C GLY A 274 30.53 11.93 12.66
N PRO A 275 29.92 10.75 12.41
CA PRO A 275 29.08 10.57 11.23
C PRO A 275 27.93 11.57 11.23
N LEU A 276 27.62 12.13 10.06
CA LEU A 276 26.49 13.03 9.92
C LEU A 276 25.19 12.26 10.15
N ARG A 277 24.24 12.83 10.90
CA ARG A 277 22.99 12.14 11.24
C ARG A 277 21.81 12.88 10.62
N PRO A 278 20.84 12.16 10.05
CA PRO A 278 19.65 12.79 9.50
C PRO A 278 18.75 13.32 10.62
N GLU A 279 17.96 14.35 10.33
CA GLU A 279 16.99 14.87 11.29
C GLU A 279 15.84 13.87 11.55
N PRO A 280 15.35 13.76 12.81
CA PRO A 280 14.24 12.86 13.13
C PRO A 280 12.90 13.31 12.50
N SER A 281 12.12 12.36 11.98
CA SER A 281 10.81 12.65 11.37
C SER A 281 9.64 12.00 12.12
N THR A 282 8.65 12.79 12.51
CA THR A 282 7.43 12.31 13.21
C THR A 282 6.27 12.00 12.25
N LYS A 283 6.45 12.18 10.94
CA LYS A 283 5.36 12.07 9.94
C LYS A 283 4.62 10.74 10.03
N PHE A 284 5.36 9.63 10.21
CA PHE A 284 4.74 8.31 10.29
C PHE A 284 3.77 8.17 11.47
N LEU A 285 3.91 8.97 12.55
CA LEU A 285 3.06 8.90 13.76
C LEU A 285 1.74 9.69 13.67
N ARG A 286 1.53 10.54 12.66
CA ARG A 286 0.37 11.46 12.57
C ARG A 286 -0.99 10.74 12.55
N ASP A 287 -1.08 9.55 11.94
CA ASP A 287 -2.33 8.76 11.84
C ASP A 287 -2.33 7.50 12.70
N LEU A 288 -1.99 7.61 13.98
CA LEU A 288 -1.97 6.45 14.87
C LEU A 288 -3.40 6.01 15.23
N ILE A 289 -3.74 4.78 14.88
CA ILE A 289 -5.05 4.17 15.15
C ILE A 289 -4.89 3.14 16.26
N ALA A 290 -5.92 2.97 17.09
CA ALA A 290 -5.94 1.92 18.09
C ALA A 290 -5.80 0.52 17.46
N GLY A 291 -5.09 -0.36 18.15
CA GLY A 291 -4.71 -1.70 17.69
C GLY A 291 -3.51 -1.75 16.76
N ARG A 292 -2.88 -0.62 16.41
CA ARG A 292 -1.70 -0.57 15.53
C ARG A 292 -0.49 -0.04 16.31
N PRO A 293 0.36 -0.92 16.87
CA PRO A 293 1.44 -0.51 17.75
C PRO A 293 2.48 0.40 17.10
N VAL A 294 3.09 1.25 17.92
CA VAL A 294 4.36 1.92 17.62
C VAL A 294 5.47 1.01 18.12
N PHE A 295 6.47 0.74 17.29
CA PHE A 295 7.61 -0.10 17.64
C PHE A 295 8.80 0.76 18.10
N GLY A 296 8.98 1.95 17.54
CA GLY A 296 9.98 2.92 18.00
C GLY A 296 9.65 4.34 17.56
N HIS A 297 9.97 5.31 18.42
CA HIS A 297 9.95 6.73 18.10
C HIS A 297 11.08 7.11 17.13
N PRO A 298 10.98 8.29 16.48
CA PRO A 298 11.92 8.71 15.47
C PRO A 298 13.35 8.78 16.01
N SER A 299 14.27 8.08 15.36
CA SER A 299 15.70 8.06 15.71
C SER A 299 16.01 7.69 17.18
N GLU A 300 15.10 7.03 17.89
CA GLU A 300 15.22 6.74 19.32
C GLU A 300 16.08 5.51 19.62
N ALA A 301 16.85 5.56 20.71
CA ALA A 301 17.69 4.44 21.15
C ALA A 301 16.83 3.22 21.56
N GLY A 302 17.28 2.03 21.19
CA GLY A 302 16.51 0.79 21.32
C GLY A 302 15.50 0.54 20.18
N GLY A 303 15.33 1.52 19.29
CA GLY A 303 14.61 1.33 18.03
C GLY A 303 15.39 0.45 17.07
N PHE A 304 14.79 0.17 15.92
CA PHE A 304 15.40 -0.61 14.86
C PHE A 304 16.75 -0.04 14.41
N ARG A 305 17.76 -0.89 14.23
CA ARG A 305 19.11 -0.49 13.78
C ARG A 305 19.18 -0.62 12.27
N LEU A 306 19.49 0.48 11.58
CA LEU A 306 19.61 0.45 10.13
C LEU A 306 20.76 -0.49 9.72
N ARG A 307 20.44 -1.54 8.96
CA ARG A 307 21.41 -2.43 8.32
C ARG A 307 21.21 -2.35 6.82
N TYR A 308 22.25 -1.94 6.10
CA TYR A 308 22.20 -1.98 4.64
C TYR A 308 22.36 -3.41 4.15
N GLY A 309 21.46 -3.81 3.28
CA GLY A 309 21.56 -5.07 2.57
C GLY A 309 20.24 -5.45 1.92
N ARG A 310 20.32 -6.45 1.07
CA ARG A 310 19.20 -7.08 0.42
C ARG A 310 19.22 -8.57 0.67
N ALA A 311 18.08 -9.10 1.11
CA ALA A 311 17.79 -10.52 1.11
C ALA A 311 17.00 -10.95 -0.13
N ARG A 312 16.96 -12.25 -0.43
CA ARG A 312 16.26 -12.78 -1.62
C ARG A 312 14.76 -12.51 -1.66
N ASN A 313 14.12 -12.33 -0.50
CA ASN A 313 12.73 -11.94 -0.32
C ASN A 313 12.54 -10.45 0.00
N HIS A 314 13.54 -9.62 -0.32
CA HIS A 314 13.63 -8.23 0.09
C HIS A 314 13.99 -7.30 -1.08
N GLY A 315 13.71 -6.01 -0.89
CA GLY A 315 13.74 -4.93 -1.89
C GLY A 315 12.34 -4.64 -2.45
N PHE A 316 12.23 -3.60 -3.28
CA PHE A 316 10.97 -3.20 -3.92
C PHE A 316 9.87 -2.84 -2.91
N ALA A 317 10.19 -1.89 -2.03
CA ALA A 317 9.40 -1.40 -0.90
C ALA A 317 9.13 -2.42 0.21
N THR A 318 10.08 -3.32 0.49
CA THR A 318 10.03 -4.22 1.66
C THR A 318 11.11 -3.90 2.68
N ALA A 319 10.95 -4.45 3.88
CA ALA A 319 11.92 -4.33 4.95
C ALA A 319 12.16 -5.65 5.68
N GLY A 320 13.43 -6.01 5.83
CA GLY A 320 13.83 -7.24 6.51
C GLY A 320 13.86 -7.05 8.02
N VAL A 321 13.15 -7.92 8.73
CA VAL A 321 13.13 -7.96 10.20
C VAL A 321 13.42 -9.38 10.68
N HIS A 322 14.15 -9.50 11.78
CA HIS A 322 14.43 -10.81 12.36
C HIS A 322 13.14 -11.48 12.88
N PRO A 323 12.87 -12.76 12.61
CA PRO A 323 11.61 -13.39 13.05
C PRO A 323 11.48 -13.49 14.58
N ALA A 324 12.60 -13.54 15.33
CA ALA A 324 12.56 -13.41 16.79
C ALA A 324 11.98 -12.06 17.24
N THR A 325 12.32 -10.96 16.56
CA THR A 325 11.71 -9.64 16.82
C THR A 325 10.22 -9.70 16.56
N MET A 326 9.79 -10.27 15.42
CA MET A 326 8.37 -10.40 15.07
C MET A 326 7.55 -11.10 16.16
N HIS A 327 8.07 -12.19 16.74
CA HIS A 327 7.42 -12.90 17.84
C HIS A 327 7.43 -12.13 19.17
N LEU A 328 8.53 -11.45 19.49
CA LEU A 328 8.70 -10.75 20.76
C LEU A 328 7.94 -9.42 20.81
N VAL A 329 7.65 -8.79 19.66
CA VAL A 329 6.67 -7.69 19.56
C VAL A 329 5.22 -8.20 19.53
N ASP A 330 4.98 -9.26 20.30
CA ASP A 330 3.69 -9.89 20.52
C ASP A 330 2.96 -10.38 19.25
N ASP A 331 3.72 -10.82 18.23
CA ASP A 331 3.23 -11.21 16.90
C ASP A 331 2.47 -10.09 16.14
N PHE A 332 2.62 -8.81 16.53
CA PHE A 332 1.99 -7.72 15.78
C PHE A 332 2.61 -7.49 14.41
N LEU A 333 3.91 -7.82 14.26
CA LEU A 333 4.57 -7.94 12.97
C LEU A 333 4.46 -9.38 12.49
N ALA A 334 3.77 -9.60 11.38
CA ALA A 334 3.78 -10.85 10.63
C ALA A 334 4.38 -10.60 9.25
N THR A 335 4.72 -11.68 8.55
CA THR A 335 5.13 -11.60 7.15
C THR A 335 4.03 -10.94 6.32
N GLY A 336 4.35 -9.85 5.62
CA GLY A 336 3.39 -9.03 4.86
C GLY A 336 2.68 -7.95 5.66
N THR A 337 2.94 -7.82 6.97
CA THR A 337 2.47 -6.64 7.71
C THR A 337 3.15 -5.40 7.15
N GLN A 338 2.38 -4.38 6.79
CA GLN A 338 2.91 -3.08 6.42
C GLN A 338 3.48 -2.39 7.65
N LEU A 339 4.75 -1.99 7.62
CA LEU A 339 5.39 -1.15 8.60
C LEU A 339 5.48 0.27 8.03
N LYS A 340 4.86 1.26 8.67
CA LYS A 340 5.10 2.67 8.36
C LYS A 340 6.38 3.11 9.04
N THR A 341 7.30 3.66 8.27
CA THR A 341 8.70 3.86 8.66
C THR A 341 9.06 5.33 8.66
N GLU A 342 10.09 5.67 9.41
CA GLU A 342 10.64 7.03 9.43
C GLU A 342 11.37 7.38 8.12
N ARG A 343 12.09 6.41 7.54
CA ARG A 343 12.94 6.54 6.34
C ARG A 343 13.34 5.14 5.82
N PRO A 344 13.86 4.98 4.58
CA PRO A 344 13.91 6.00 3.53
C PRO A 344 12.53 6.25 2.89
N GLY A 345 11.66 5.23 2.86
CA GLY A 345 10.29 5.33 2.34
C GLY A 345 9.22 5.54 3.41
N LYS A 346 7.97 5.76 2.94
CA LYS A 346 6.79 5.98 3.80
C LYS A 346 6.28 4.71 4.49
N ALA A 347 6.44 3.57 3.83
CA ALA A 347 6.01 2.28 4.31
C ALA A 347 6.81 1.16 3.64
N ALA A 348 6.86 0.00 4.29
CA ALA A 348 7.48 -1.19 3.75
C ALA A 348 6.71 -2.46 4.16
N GLY A 349 6.62 -3.44 3.26
CA GLY A 349 6.14 -4.79 3.59
C GLY A 349 7.19 -5.56 4.39
N VAL A 350 6.81 -6.09 5.56
CA VAL A 350 7.76 -6.80 6.44
C VAL A 350 8.03 -8.22 5.95
N VAL A 351 9.31 -8.57 5.82
CA VAL A 351 9.78 -9.91 5.39
C VAL A 351 10.74 -10.53 6.42
N PRO A 352 10.67 -11.85 6.65
CA PRO A 352 11.54 -12.52 7.62
C PRO A 352 12.96 -12.71 7.07
N VAL A 353 13.95 -12.23 7.82
CA VAL A 353 15.38 -12.43 7.54
C VAL A 353 16.08 -12.84 8.83
N ASP A 354 16.53 -14.08 8.91
CA ASP A 354 17.15 -14.67 10.12
C ASP A 354 18.68 -14.61 10.13
N SER A 355 19.30 -14.03 9.10
CA SER A 355 20.75 -13.77 9.04
C SER A 355 21.18 -12.44 9.68
N ILE A 356 20.22 -11.56 10.03
CA ILE A 356 20.48 -10.29 10.72
C ILE A 356 20.33 -10.45 12.24
N GLU A 357 20.83 -9.51 13.02
CA GLU A 357 20.73 -9.60 14.48
C GLU A 357 19.28 -9.37 14.98
N GLY A 358 18.83 -10.24 15.88
CA GLY A 358 17.55 -10.15 16.56
C GLY A 358 17.52 -9.16 17.73
N PRO A 359 16.44 -9.15 18.53
CA PRO A 359 16.26 -8.16 19.57
C PRO A 359 17.09 -8.51 20.81
N THR A 360 17.45 -7.48 21.58
CA THR A 360 18.03 -7.64 22.92
C THR A 360 16.97 -7.38 23.97
N VAL A 361 16.77 -8.34 24.87
CA VAL A 361 15.71 -8.31 25.87
C VAL A 361 16.25 -8.46 27.28
N ARG A 362 15.53 -7.86 28.24
CA ARG A 362 15.64 -8.15 29.66
C ARG A 362 14.51 -9.09 30.06
N LEU A 363 14.87 -10.23 30.64
CA LEU A 363 13.94 -11.19 31.19
C LEU A 363 13.54 -10.80 32.62
N ALA A 364 12.41 -11.30 33.10
CA ALA A 364 11.89 -11.02 34.45
C ALA A 364 12.78 -11.49 35.61
N ASN A 365 13.81 -12.31 35.32
CA ASN A 365 14.86 -12.66 36.29
C ASN A 365 16.04 -11.65 36.30
N GLY A 366 15.98 -10.61 35.47
CA GLY A 366 17.01 -9.59 35.27
C GLY A 366 18.09 -9.96 34.26
N ASP A 367 18.01 -11.13 33.61
CA ASP A 367 18.98 -11.50 32.56
C ASP A 367 18.78 -10.66 31.31
N VAL A 368 19.88 -10.13 30.78
CA VAL A 368 19.93 -9.44 29.49
C VAL A 368 20.61 -10.34 28.47
N ARG A 369 19.96 -10.54 27.32
CA ARG A 369 20.49 -11.35 26.22
C ARG A 369 19.90 -10.94 24.88
N ARG A 370 20.68 -11.11 23.81
CA ARG A 370 20.21 -11.05 22.42
C ARG A 370 19.56 -12.37 22.03
N ILE A 371 18.47 -12.31 21.25
CA ILE A 371 17.71 -13.49 20.81
C ILE A 371 17.76 -13.56 19.28
N ASP A 372 18.67 -14.37 18.74
CA ASP A 372 18.83 -14.55 17.29
C ASP A 372 18.14 -15.83 16.78
N ASP A 373 17.22 -16.41 17.57
CA ASP A 373 16.53 -17.65 17.23
C ASP A 373 15.01 -17.53 17.47
N PRO A 374 14.16 -17.76 16.45
CA PRO A 374 12.71 -17.68 16.58
C PRO A 374 12.11 -18.72 17.56
N GLU A 375 12.69 -19.92 17.66
CA GLU A 375 12.22 -20.93 18.61
C GLU A 375 12.43 -20.46 20.05
N THR A 376 13.62 -19.96 20.36
CA THR A 376 13.99 -19.37 21.65
C THR A 376 13.11 -18.15 21.97
N ALA A 377 12.79 -17.31 20.98
CA ALA A 377 11.89 -16.19 21.15
C ALA A 377 10.50 -16.63 21.65
N LEU A 378 9.92 -17.68 21.04
CA LEU A 378 8.64 -18.24 21.45
C LEU A 378 8.69 -18.85 22.86
N GLU A 379 9.78 -19.51 23.22
CA GLU A 379 9.98 -20.08 24.55
C GLU A 379 10.06 -19.00 25.64
N LEU A 380 10.76 -17.89 25.36
CA LEU A 380 11.05 -16.85 26.33
C LEU A 380 10.05 -15.70 26.36
N ARG A 381 9.19 -15.55 25.34
CA ARG A 381 8.26 -14.41 25.17
C ARG A 381 7.50 -14.03 26.44
N ASN A 382 6.96 -15.01 27.17
CA ASN A 382 6.19 -14.75 28.39
C ASN A 382 7.03 -14.24 29.57
N GLY A 383 8.35 -14.41 29.51
CA GLY A 383 9.31 -13.97 30.51
C GLY A 383 10.03 -12.68 30.16
N VAL A 384 9.77 -12.07 29.00
CA VAL A 384 10.36 -10.78 28.61
C VAL A 384 9.70 -9.65 29.39
N GLU A 385 10.50 -8.92 30.18
CA GLU A 385 10.08 -7.76 30.95
C GLU A 385 10.24 -6.46 30.14
N ALA A 386 11.36 -6.34 29.41
CA ALA A 386 11.63 -5.19 28.55
C ALA A 386 12.39 -5.62 27.28
N ILE A 387 12.07 -4.97 26.17
CA ILE A 387 12.80 -5.05 24.91
C ILE A 387 13.70 -3.81 24.85
N LEU A 388 14.99 -4.02 25.07
CA LEU A 388 15.99 -2.95 25.16
C LEU A 388 16.44 -2.47 23.77
N ASP A 389 16.36 -3.35 22.78
CA ASP A 389 16.70 -3.12 21.38
C ASP A 389 15.85 -4.03 20.49
N LEU A 390 15.26 -3.49 19.43
CA LEU A 390 14.45 -4.24 18.48
C LEU A 390 15.26 -5.13 17.53
N GLY A 391 16.58 -5.01 17.52
CA GLY A 391 17.45 -5.66 16.55
C GLY A 391 17.61 -4.84 15.27
N GLU A 392 18.01 -5.53 14.22
CA GLU A 392 18.32 -4.92 12.93
C GLU A 392 17.10 -4.80 12.03
N TYR A 393 17.17 -3.78 11.17
CA TYR A 393 16.19 -3.45 10.17
C TYR A 393 16.91 -3.31 8.83
N LEU A 394 16.74 -4.35 8.03
CA LEU A 394 17.42 -4.49 6.75
C LEU A 394 16.72 -3.59 5.72
N VAL A 395 17.49 -2.73 5.06
CA VAL A 395 17.05 -1.86 3.97
C VAL A 395 18.09 -1.91 2.87
N ASN A 396 17.65 -2.03 1.63
CA ASN A 396 18.56 -2.15 0.50
C ASN A 396 18.83 -0.77 -0.11
N TYR A 397 19.97 -0.64 -0.79
CA TYR A 397 20.40 0.62 -1.39
C TYR A 397 19.34 1.21 -2.34
N GLY A 398 18.68 0.36 -3.13
CA GLY A 398 17.63 0.77 -4.07
C GLY A 398 16.50 1.61 -3.49
N GLU A 399 16.13 1.39 -2.22
CA GLU A 399 15.08 2.16 -1.56
C GLU A 399 15.48 3.62 -1.31
N PHE A 400 16.79 3.87 -1.13
CA PHE A 400 17.31 5.23 -0.98
C PHE A 400 17.37 5.94 -2.34
N VAL A 401 17.68 5.21 -3.42
CA VAL A 401 17.64 5.72 -4.80
C VAL A 401 16.21 6.12 -5.16
N GLU A 402 15.24 5.21 -4.98
CA GLU A 402 13.83 5.45 -5.30
C GLU A 402 13.26 6.66 -4.55
N ASN A 403 13.50 6.73 -3.24
CA ASN A 403 12.97 7.81 -2.41
C ASN A 403 13.84 9.07 -2.42
N ASN A 404 14.92 9.10 -3.19
CA ASN A 404 15.90 10.19 -3.26
C ASN A 404 16.39 10.66 -1.87
N HIS A 405 16.52 9.73 -0.92
CA HIS A 405 16.94 10.06 0.44
C HIS A 405 18.47 9.93 0.55
N PRO A 406 19.18 10.89 1.16
CA PRO A 406 20.62 10.75 1.43
C PRO A 406 20.93 9.46 2.21
N LEU A 407 22.06 8.82 1.91
CA LEU A 407 22.45 7.56 2.54
C LEU A 407 22.74 7.78 4.03
N ALA A 408 21.82 7.39 4.90
CA ALA A 408 22.02 7.50 6.34
C ALA A 408 23.20 6.60 6.80
N PRO A 409 23.97 6.99 7.84
CA PRO A 409 25.12 6.21 8.29
C PRO A 409 24.82 4.74 8.57
N ALA A 410 25.59 3.86 7.94
CA ALA A 410 25.47 2.42 8.14
C ALA A 410 25.85 1.99 9.57
N SER A 411 25.16 0.97 10.08
CA SER A 411 25.66 0.21 11.23
C SER A 411 27.00 -0.47 10.90
N TYR A 412 27.87 -0.59 11.89
CA TYR A 412 29.14 -1.29 11.74
C TYR A 412 28.91 -2.81 11.87
N THR A 413 28.91 -3.51 10.75
CA THR A 413 28.60 -4.95 10.63
C THR A 413 29.80 -5.75 10.14
N HIS A 414 29.69 -7.09 10.20
CA HIS A 414 30.74 -8.00 9.70
C HIS A 414 31.05 -7.74 8.22
N ASP A 415 30.03 -7.44 7.41
CA ASP A 415 30.16 -7.11 5.98
C ASP A 415 31.05 -5.90 5.71
N TRP A 416 31.10 -4.94 6.64
CA TRP A 416 32.04 -3.83 6.56
C TRP A 416 33.39 -4.22 7.18
N TRP A 417 33.39 -4.77 8.39
CA TRP A 417 34.60 -5.11 9.13
C TRP A 417 35.55 -6.01 8.34
N ILE A 418 35.06 -7.07 7.69
CA ILE A 418 35.93 -8.02 6.99
C ILE A 418 36.63 -7.36 5.78
N GLN A 419 36.06 -6.30 5.19
CA GLN A 419 36.73 -5.48 4.16
C GLN A 419 37.83 -4.60 4.74
N GLU A 420 37.60 -4.00 5.92
CA GLU A 420 38.64 -3.26 6.62
C GLU A 420 39.76 -4.18 7.11
N PHE A 421 39.42 -5.39 7.53
CA PHE A 421 40.37 -6.41 7.97
C PHE A 421 41.22 -6.93 6.81
N ASP A 422 40.63 -7.19 5.64
CA ASP A 422 41.36 -7.59 4.42
C ASP A 422 42.28 -6.48 3.88
N ALA A 423 41.98 -5.22 4.20
CA ALA A 423 42.86 -4.09 3.88
C ALA A 423 44.10 -3.97 4.78
N THR A 424 44.21 -4.78 5.84
CA THR A 424 45.38 -4.84 6.73
C THR A 424 46.44 -5.83 6.23
N ASP A 425 47.46 -6.12 7.06
CA ASP A 425 48.45 -7.17 6.78
C ASP A 425 47.92 -8.60 7.08
N ALA A 426 46.67 -8.74 7.53
CA ALA A 426 46.03 -10.03 7.79
C ALA A 426 45.84 -10.84 6.50
N ASN A 427 46.04 -12.16 6.57
CA ASN A 427 45.73 -13.06 5.45
C ASN A 427 44.32 -13.63 5.63
N VAL A 428 43.31 -12.84 5.27
CA VAL A 428 41.90 -13.19 5.46
C VAL A 428 41.52 -14.48 4.75
N GLN A 429 42.00 -14.70 3.51
CA GLN A 429 41.76 -15.95 2.79
C GLN A 429 42.27 -17.18 3.58
N ALA A 430 43.47 -17.10 4.17
CA ALA A 430 44.01 -18.21 4.95
C ALA A 430 43.24 -18.45 6.25
N LEU A 431 42.65 -17.41 6.84
CA LEU A 431 41.75 -17.53 7.99
C LEU A 431 40.41 -18.15 7.58
N ALA A 432 39.81 -17.69 6.48
CA ALA A 432 38.57 -18.24 5.94
C ALA A 432 38.70 -19.73 5.53
N ASP A 433 39.86 -20.14 4.98
CA ASP A 433 40.13 -21.53 4.62
C ASP A 433 40.33 -22.44 5.86
N SER A 434 40.49 -21.87 7.06
CA SER A 434 40.76 -22.61 8.29
C SER A 434 39.48 -23.06 8.97
N THR A 435 39.30 -24.38 9.13
CA THR A 435 38.16 -24.95 9.88
C THR A 435 38.19 -24.69 11.39
N ARG A 436 39.13 -23.87 11.89
CA ARG A 436 39.27 -23.51 13.31
C ARG A 436 38.90 -22.07 13.61
N VAL A 437 38.75 -21.25 12.57
CA VAL A 437 38.49 -19.83 12.69
C VAL A 437 37.09 -19.62 12.16
N ASP A 438 36.28 -18.91 12.94
CA ASP A 438 35.02 -18.34 12.49
C ASP A 438 35.25 -16.83 12.39
N LEU A 439 35.25 -16.30 11.16
CA LEU A 439 35.48 -14.87 10.92
C LEU A 439 34.24 -14.04 11.22
N GLU A 440 33.05 -14.66 11.16
CA GLU A 440 31.77 -14.00 11.38
C GLU A 440 31.40 -14.01 12.87
N HIS A 441 31.71 -15.11 13.56
CA HIS A 441 31.48 -15.27 15.00
C HIS A 441 32.76 -15.68 15.77
N PRO A 442 33.80 -14.82 15.79
CA PRO A 442 35.04 -15.11 16.51
C PRO A 442 34.83 -15.05 18.02
N SER A 443 35.74 -15.66 18.79
CA SER A 443 35.76 -15.42 20.24
C SER A 443 36.26 -14.01 20.57
N SER A 444 35.89 -13.49 21.76
CA SER A 444 36.31 -12.16 22.21
C SER A 444 37.83 -12.01 22.28
N GLU A 445 38.55 -13.08 22.64
CA GLU A 445 40.01 -13.13 22.65
C GLU A 445 40.59 -13.00 21.24
N GLU A 446 40.05 -13.74 20.26
CA GLU A 446 40.49 -13.68 18.86
C GLU A 446 40.21 -12.30 18.25
N ALA A 447 39.03 -11.73 18.48
CA ALA A 447 38.67 -10.41 17.99
C ALA A 447 39.61 -9.31 18.52
N ILE A 448 39.98 -9.37 19.81
CA ILE A 448 40.96 -8.44 20.41
C ILE A 448 42.37 -8.68 19.85
N GLU A 449 42.78 -9.95 19.73
CA GLU A 449 44.09 -10.32 19.17
C GLU A 449 44.23 -9.78 17.75
N TRP A 450 43.25 -9.99 16.88
CA TRP A 450 43.26 -9.50 15.51
C TRP A 450 43.28 -7.98 15.43
N ALA A 451 42.45 -7.30 16.23
CA ALA A 451 42.42 -5.84 16.26
C ALA A 451 43.78 -5.23 16.64
N ILE A 452 44.49 -5.84 17.60
CA ILE A 452 45.79 -5.36 18.07
C ILE A 452 46.94 -5.77 17.13
N GLU A 453 46.96 -7.03 16.67
CA GLU A 453 48.05 -7.56 15.84
C GLU A 453 48.08 -6.90 14.46
N PHE A 454 46.90 -6.69 13.86
CA PHE A 454 46.75 -6.19 12.50
C PHE A 454 46.36 -4.70 12.41
N ASP A 455 46.26 -4.01 13.55
CA ASP A 455 45.80 -2.61 13.62
C ASP A 455 44.43 -2.40 12.94
N ALA A 456 43.54 -3.38 13.13
CA ALA A 456 42.18 -3.35 12.61
C ALA A 456 41.20 -2.82 13.67
N PRO A 457 40.05 -2.26 13.27
CA PRO A 457 38.99 -1.98 14.23
C PRO A 457 38.48 -3.26 14.91
N LEU A 458 37.94 -3.11 16.12
CA LEU A 458 37.35 -4.23 16.86
C LEU A 458 36.19 -4.85 16.07
N HIS A 459 36.09 -6.17 16.13
CA HIS A 459 34.98 -6.91 15.50
C HIS A 459 33.61 -6.38 15.96
N PRO A 460 32.61 -6.26 15.06
CA PRO A 460 31.30 -5.69 15.37
C PRO A 460 30.51 -6.45 16.44
N GLU A 461 30.66 -7.77 16.53
CA GLU A 461 30.04 -8.60 17.60
C GLU A 461 30.40 -8.11 19.01
N TYR A 462 31.61 -7.55 19.16
CA TYR A 462 32.14 -7.03 20.41
C TYR A 462 32.21 -5.50 20.46
N THR A 463 31.62 -4.82 19.48
CA THR A 463 31.51 -3.37 19.45
C THR A 463 30.18 -2.97 20.09
N TYR A 464 30.22 -2.18 21.16
CA TYR A 464 29.03 -1.76 21.90
C TYR A 464 28.51 -0.38 21.44
N CYS A 465 27.26 -0.06 21.78
CA CYS A 465 26.63 1.22 21.43
C CYS A 465 27.13 2.38 22.32
N TRP A 466 28.43 2.66 22.31
CA TRP A 466 29.03 3.73 23.12
C TRP A 466 28.44 5.12 22.84
N HIS A 467 27.83 5.30 21.67
CA HIS A 467 27.13 6.52 21.28
C HIS A 467 25.73 6.68 21.92
N ASP A 468 25.19 5.64 22.55
CA ASP A 468 23.88 5.63 23.24
C ASP A 468 23.99 5.93 24.75
N ILE A 469 25.20 6.02 25.30
CA ILE A 469 25.44 6.39 26.71
C ILE A 469 26.17 7.72 26.84
N SER A 470 25.93 8.38 27.97
CA SER A 470 26.65 9.59 28.36
C SER A 470 28.08 9.31 28.82
N VAL A 471 28.94 10.33 28.77
CA VAL A 471 30.30 10.25 29.33
C VAL A 471 30.28 9.96 30.84
N GLU A 472 29.26 10.43 31.57
CA GLU A 472 29.09 10.14 32.99
C GLU A 472 28.82 8.66 33.25
N GLN A 473 27.91 8.04 32.48
CA GLN A 473 27.66 6.60 32.51
C GLN A 473 28.92 5.80 32.17
N PHE A 474 29.69 6.23 31.17
CA PHE A 474 30.98 5.60 30.83
C PHE A 474 31.96 5.62 32.00
N THR A 475 32.12 6.77 32.68
CA THR A 475 33.00 6.86 33.85
C THR A 475 32.50 6.03 35.03
N THR A 476 31.18 5.98 35.23
CA THR A 476 30.54 5.16 36.27
C THR A 476 30.80 3.68 36.03
N LEU A 477 30.67 3.23 34.78
CA LEU A 477 30.94 1.86 34.39
C LEU A 477 32.43 1.53 34.55
N ALA A 478 33.33 2.41 34.14
CA ALA A 478 34.78 2.23 34.34
C ALA A 478 35.13 2.13 35.84
N ASP A 479 34.50 2.93 36.72
CA ASP A 479 34.70 2.85 38.17
C ASP A 479 34.15 1.55 38.75
N ALA A 480 33.00 1.08 38.26
CA ALA A 480 32.44 -0.22 38.64
C ALA A 480 33.36 -1.38 38.23
N VAL A 481 33.92 -1.36 37.02
CA VAL A 481 34.90 -2.37 36.55
C VAL A 481 36.16 -2.36 37.41
N ALA A 482 36.68 -1.18 37.77
CA ALA A 482 37.86 -1.06 38.63
C ALA A 482 37.62 -1.58 40.07
N ALA A 483 36.38 -1.53 40.55
CA ALA A 483 35.98 -2.05 41.85
C ALA A 483 35.51 -3.52 41.81
N GLY A 484 35.23 -4.05 40.61
CA GLY A 484 34.74 -5.39 40.39
C GLY A 484 35.79 -6.48 40.61
N GLU A 485 35.35 -7.73 40.63
CA GLU A 485 36.21 -8.90 40.77
C GLU A 485 35.84 -10.01 39.78
N LEU A 486 36.82 -10.82 39.38
CA LEU A 486 36.60 -12.00 38.56
C LEU A 486 36.17 -13.17 39.44
N VAL A 487 34.95 -13.67 39.24
CA VAL A 487 34.37 -14.79 39.99
C VAL A 487 33.98 -15.87 38.99
N ASP A 488 34.58 -17.05 39.14
CA ASP A 488 34.32 -18.22 38.27
C ASP A 488 34.50 -17.96 36.76
N GLY A 489 35.34 -16.98 36.40
CA GLY A 489 35.61 -16.61 35.01
C GLY A 489 34.70 -15.51 34.45
N GLU A 490 33.80 -14.96 35.25
CA GLU A 490 32.92 -13.84 34.89
C GLU A 490 33.33 -12.58 35.65
N LEU A 491 33.08 -11.41 35.07
CA LEU A 491 33.22 -10.13 35.76
C LEU A 491 32.01 -9.88 36.63
N ALA A 492 32.21 -9.83 37.95
CA ALA A 492 31.19 -9.49 38.93
C ALA A 492 31.27 -8.01 39.30
N LEU A 493 30.20 -7.27 39.02
CA LEU A 493 30.05 -5.85 39.31
C LEU A 493 29.00 -5.63 40.41
N GLU A 494 29.14 -4.54 41.16
CA GLU A 494 28.12 -4.13 42.14
C GLU A 494 26.79 -3.87 41.43
N PRO A 495 25.65 -4.38 41.92
CA PRO A 495 24.35 -4.24 41.27
C PRO A 495 23.72 -2.86 41.56
N ALA A 496 24.46 -1.80 41.24
CA ALA A 496 23.99 -0.43 41.28
C ALA A 496 23.10 -0.14 40.06
N PRO A 497 21.94 0.54 40.22
CA PRO A 497 21.05 0.87 39.10
C PRO A 497 21.76 1.58 37.95
N GLU A 498 22.64 2.53 38.26
CA GLU A 498 23.37 3.32 37.27
C GLU A 498 24.33 2.46 36.42
N VAL A 499 24.91 1.41 37.02
CA VAL A 499 25.79 0.45 36.32
C VAL A 499 24.96 -0.50 35.46
N ARG A 500 23.84 -0.99 35.99
CA ARG A 500 22.90 -1.82 35.24
C ARG A 500 22.37 -1.07 34.01
N ASP A 501 21.89 0.15 34.20
CA ASP A 501 21.31 0.95 33.13
C ASP A 501 22.36 1.23 32.04
N ALA A 502 23.63 1.51 32.41
CA ALA A 502 24.71 1.64 31.45
C ALA A 502 25.01 0.34 30.67
N LEU A 503 24.96 -0.84 31.31
CA LEU A 503 25.13 -2.13 30.63
C LEU A 503 23.96 -2.46 29.70
N GLU A 504 22.73 -2.17 30.13
CA GLU A 504 21.50 -2.32 29.35
C GLU A 504 21.51 -1.39 28.13
N ASP A 505 21.91 -0.12 28.30
CA ASP A 505 22.01 0.85 27.22
C ASP A 505 23.07 0.45 26.17
N LEU A 506 24.18 -0.16 26.62
CA LEU A 506 25.23 -0.71 25.75
C LEU A 506 24.87 -2.06 25.13
N LEU A 507 23.74 -2.65 25.50
CA LEU A 507 23.27 -3.98 25.08
C LEU A 507 24.25 -5.11 25.45
N VAL A 508 24.92 -5.00 26.60
CA VAL A 508 25.87 -6.02 27.09
C VAL A 508 25.09 -7.18 27.71
N PRO A 509 25.23 -8.43 27.21
CA PRO A 509 24.62 -9.59 27.84
C PRO A 509 25.16 -9.81 29.26
N HIS A 510 24.26 -9.93 30.24
CA HIS A 510 24.65 -10.13 31.63
C HIS A 510 23.55 -10.84 32.45
N ASN A 511 23.95 -11.49 33.53
CA ASN A 511 23.04 -12.10 34.51
C ASN A 511 22.94 -11.22 35.76
N GLN A 512 21.72 -10.97 36.22
CA GLN A 512 21.48 -10.21 37.44
C GLN A 512 21.22 -11.16 38.63
N ALA A 513 22.25 -11.38 39.44
CA ALA A 513 22.10 -12.03 40.73
C ALA A 513 21.79 -11.00 41.83
N ALA A 514 21.29 -11.46 42.97
CA ALA A 514 20.94 -10.57 44.10
C ALA A 514 22.17 -9.85 44.70
N ASP A 515 23.37 -10.37 44.47
CA ASP A 515 24.63 -9.89 45.01
C ASP A 515 25.53 -9.18 43.98
N ALA A 516 25.38 -9.47 42.68
CA ALA A 516 26.23 -8.90 41.63
C ALA A 516 25.57 -8.95 40.23
N LEU A 517 26.03 -8.07 39.35
CA LEU A 517 25.83 -8.19 37.89
C LEU A 517 27.00 -8.99 37.32
N ARG A 518 26.73 -10.06 36.59
CA ARG A 518 27.74 -10.98 36.05
C ARG A 518 27.82 -10.89 34.54
N VAL A 519 28.99 -10.50 34.04
CA VAL A 519 29.29 -10.42 32.61
C VAL A 519 30.26 -11.54 32.25
N ALA A 520 29.80 -12.51 31.47
CA ALA A 520 30.60 -13.66 31.06
C ALA A 520 31.67 -13.26 30.02
N GLU A 521 31.26 -12.56 28.96
CA GLU A 521 32.15 -12.10 27.89
C GLU A 521 32.58 -10.65 28.14
N TYR A 522 33.40 -10.45 29.17
CA TYR A 522 33.77 -9.12 29.65
C TYR A 522 35.01 -8.54 28.96
N GLN A 523 35.83 -9.35 28.28
CA GLN A 523 37.16 -8.95 27.82
C GLN A 523 37.11 -7.72 26.92
N ALA A 524 36.27 -7.75 25.88
CA ALA A 524 36.14 -6.64 24.93
C ALA A 524 35.58 -5.37 25.60
N LEU A 525 34.59 -5.53 26.49
CA LEU A 525 34.03 -4.42 27.28
C LEU A 525 35.11 -3.73 28.12
N VAL A 526 35.86 -4.52 28.90
CA VAL A 526 36.91 -4.04 29.80
C VAL A 526 38.05 -3.39 29.02
N ARG A 527 38.47 -3.99 27.89
CA ARG A 527 39.50 -3.41 27.02
C ARG A 527 39.04 -2.09 26.39
N SER A 528 37.78 -2.00 25.97
CA SER A 528 37.18 -0.76 25.44
C SER A 528 37.07 0.36 26.49
N LEU A 529 36.95 0.00 27.78
CA LEU A 529 37.00 0.95 28.91
C LEU A 529 38.43 1.36 29.31
N GLY A 530 39.46 0.89 28.59
CA GLY A 530 40.85 1.27 28.81
C GLY A 530 41.53 0.53 29.95
N PHE A 531 41.24 -0.76 30.10
CA PHE A 531 41.91 -1.65 31.07
C PHE A 531 42.83 -2.64 30.37
N ASP A 532 43.88 -3.10 31.07
CA ASP A 532 44.78 -4.13 30.56
C ASP A 532 44.22 -5.56 30.78
N GLU A 533 45.00 -6.59 30.43
CA GLU A 533 44.60 -8.01 30.59
C GLU A 533 44.42 -8.43 32.06
N ASN A 534 44.94 -7.65 33.01
CA ASN A 534 44.81 -7.89 34.44
C ASN A 534 43.65 -7.09 35.06
N CYS A 535 42.83 -6.42 34.23
CA CYS A 535 41.81 -5.47 34.66
C CYS A 535 42.39 -4.28 35.45
N ASP A 536 43.62 -3.87 35.16
CA ASP A 536 44.19 -2.63 35.69
C ASP A 536 43.89 -1.46 34.74
N ARG A 537 43.35 -0.35 35.27
CA ARG A 537 43.03 0.84 34.47
C ARG A 537 44.30 1.47 33.92
N THR A 538 44.32 1.79 32.63
CA THR A 538 45.51 2.33 31.92
C THR A 538 45.54 3.86 31.79
N TRP A 539 44.49 4.54 32.27
CA TRP A 539 44.32 5.99 32.17
C TRP A 539 43.89 6.61 33.52
N ASP A 540 44.28 7.86 33.76
CA ASP A 540 43.97 8.60 35.01
C ASP A 540 42.78 9.57 34.87
N ALA A 541 42.65 10.22 33.71
CA ALA A 541 41.56 11.14 33.39
C ALA A 541 41.37 11.27 31.88
N LEU A 542 40.13 11.46 31.43
CA LEU A 542 39.79 11.74 30.04
C LEU A 542 40.21 13.17 29.64
N SER A 543 40.50 13.37 28.35
CA SER A 543 40.74 14.70 27.78
C SER A 543 39.55 15.66 27.97
N GLU A 544 39.78 16.96 27.80
CA GLU A 544 38.69 17.96 27.83
C GLU A 544 37.72 17.75 26.67
N GLY A 545 38.23 17.39 25.49
CA GLY A 545 37.42 17.10 24.31
C GLY A 545 36.53 15.87 24.47
N ALA A 546 37.02 14.79 25.11
CA ALA A 546 36.20 13.62 25.40
C ALA A 546 35.13 13.88 26.47
N ARG A 547 35.42 14.74 27.46
CA ARG A 547 34.46 15.10 28.53
C ARG A 547 33.36 16.05 28.09
N ALA A 548 33.66 16.93 27.15
CA ALA A 548 32.70 17.88 26.59
C ALA A 548 31.84 17.27 25.47
N TRP A 549 32.11 16.02 25.09
CA TRP A 549 31.39 15.33 24.03
C TRP A 549 29.95 15.00 24.42
N SER A 550 29.06 14.90 23.42
CA SER A 550 27.64 14.61 23.61
C SER A 550 27.35 13.20 24.14
N ASN A 551 28.22 12.23 23.81
CA ASN A 551 28.10 10.81 24.20
C ASN A 551 29.48 10.20 24.55
N ALA A 552 29.52 8.92 24.92
CA ALA A 552 30.75 8.28 25.35
C ALA A 552 31.68 7.80 24.21
N MET A 553 31.30 7.97 22.94
CA MET A 553 32.07 7.41 21.81
C MET A 553 33.52 7.93 21.77
N LYS A 554 33.72 9.23 22.00
CA LYS A 554 35.07 9.83 22.04
C LYS A 554 35.88 9.36 23.24
N ALA A 555 35.23 9.15 24.39
CA ALA A 555 35.88 8.61 25.59
C ALA A 555 36.36 7.17 25.36
N ALA A 556 35.52 6.32 24.75
CA ALA A 556 35.88 4.94 24.41
C ALA A 556 37.06 4.88 23.42
N ARG A 557 37.01 5.67 22.33
CA ARG A 557 38.10 5.76 21.34
C ARG A 557 39.43 6.26 21.92
N GLU A 558 39.39 7.13 22.93
CA GLU A 558 40.60 7.69 23.55
C GLU A 558 41.35 6.65 24.39
N VAL A 559 40.63 5.72 25.03
CA VAL A 559 41.22 4.81 26.02
C VAL A 559 41.36 3.37 25.54
N ALA A 560 40.60 2.95 24.52
CA ALA A 560 40.68 1.61 23.96
C ALA A 560 42.05 1.37 23.28
N PRO A 561 42.60 0.14 23.35
CA PRO A 561 43.87 -0.18 22.71
C PRO A 561 43.77 -0.45 21.20
N PHE A 562 42.57 -0.34 20.63
CA PHE A 562 42.24 -0.61 19.23
C PHE A 562 41.23 0.44 18.72
N ALA A 563 41.04 0.52 17.40
CA ALA A 563 40.06 1.41 16.81
C ALA A 563 38.61 0.95 17.08
N LEU A 564 37.73 1.90 17.38
CA LEU A 564 36.29 1.67 17.62
C LEU A 564 35.44 2.46 16.63
N ARG A 565 34.50 1.78 15.99
CA ARG A 565 33.46 2.35 15.11
C ARG A 565 32.15 2.50 15.88
N GLU A 566 31.28 3.40 15.44
CA GLU A 566 29.93 3.49 16.02
C GLU A 566 29.13 2.29 15.55
N ARG A 567 28.57 1.50 16.49
CA ARG A 567 27.89 0.24 16.15
C ARG A 567 26.63 0.46 15.32
N ALA A 568 25.81 1.43 15.71
CA ALA A 568 24.48 1.68 15.14
C ALA A 568 24.15 3.17 15.19
N PRO A 569 24.84 4.01 14.38
CA PRO A 569 24.68 5.47 14.40
C PRO A 569 23.28 5.93 13.97
N THR A 570 22.53 5.09 13.23
CA THR A 570 21.17 5.39 12.74
C THR A 570 20.14 4.42 13.31
N ARG A 571 19.06 4.99 13.85
CA ARG A 571 17.87 4.29 14.34
C ARG A 571 16.68 4.64 13.46
N ILE A 572 15.81 3.66 13.22
CA ILE A 572 14.64 3.81 12.38
C ILE A 572 13.38 3.68 13.24
N GLY A 573 12.62 4.76 13.33
CA GLY A 573 11.28 4.74 13.90
C GLY A 573 10.32 3.94 13.03
N GLY A 574 9.34 3.29 13.65
CA GLY A 574 8.38 2.47 12.93
C GLY A 574 7.09 2.23 13.70
N ARG A 575 5.98 2.07 12.97
CA ARG A 575 4.70 1.62 13.52
C ARG A 575 3.98 0.68 12.58
N MET A 576 3.06 -0.09 13.12
CA MET A 576 2.18 -0.94 12.33
C MET A 576 1.26 -0.10 11.41
N GLY A 577 1.30 -0.44 10.13
CA GLY A 577 0.39 -0.01 9.08
C GLY A 577 -0.76 -1.01 8.93
N ARG A 578 -1.08 -1.40 7.70
CA ARG A 578 -2.07 -2.44 7.37
C ARG A 578 -1.53 -3.84 7.76
N PRO A 579 -2.36 -4.73 8.35
CA PRO A 579 -1.97 -6.13 8.52
C PRO A 579 -1.91 -6.84 7.15
N GLU A 580 -1.22 -7.97 7.10
CA GLU A 580 -1.17 -8.87 5.95
C GLU A 580 -2.56 -9.36 5.54
N LYS A 581 -2.78 -9.77 4.28
CA LYS A 581 -4.07 -10.27 3.79
C LYS A 581 -3.93 -11.51 2.91
N SER A 582 -4.85 -12.47 3.10
CA SER A 582 -5.04 -13.65 2.27
C SER A 582 -6.50 -14.08 2.39
N GLU A 583 -7.38 -13.48 1.59
CA GLU A 583 -8.83 -13.59 1.76
C GLU A 583 -9.57 -13.57 0.40
N GLN A 584 -10.74 -14.21 0.35
CA GLN A 584 -11.60 -14.23 -0.85
C GLN A 584 -12.17 -12.84 -1.13
N ARG A 585 -12.16 -12.41 -2.39
CA ARG A 585 -12.70 -11.10 -2.78
C ARG A 585 -14.16 -11.20 -3.18
N GLU A 586 -15.03 -10.86 -2.24
CA GLU A 586 -16.48 -10.94 -2.44
C GLU A 586 -17.14 -9.56 -2.54
N LEU A 587 -18.24 -9.47 -3.29
CA LEU A 587 -19.16 -8.35 -3.14
C LEU A 587 -19.82 -8.39 -1.75
N SER A 588 -20.25 -7.24 -1.22
CA SER A 588 -20.98 -7.19 0.06
C SER A 588 -22.47 -6.92 -0.14
N PRO A 589 -23.37 -7.84 0.27
CA PRO A 589 -23.14 -9.26 0.56
C PRO A 589 -22.70 -10.07 -0.68
N ALA A 590 -22.12 -11.25 -0.45
CA ALA A 590 -21.62 -12.15 -1.48
C ALA A 590 -22.67 -12.46 -2.56
N VAL A 591 -22.23 -12.60 -3.80
CA VAL A 591 -23.07 -12.83 -4.98
C VAL A 591 -22.57 -14.08 -5.70
N HIS A 592 -23.48 -14.99 -6.03
CA HIS A 592 -23.15 -16.21 -6.78
C HIS A 592 -23.47 -16.06 -8.27
N THR A 593 -24.52 -15.30 -8.61
CA THR A 593 -24.89 -15.00 -9.99
C THR A 593 -25.27 -13.54 -10.15
N LEU A 594 -24.86 -12.93 -11.26
CA LEU A 594 -25.31 -11.61 -11.70
C LEU A 594 -26.70 -11.70 -12.33
N PHE A 595 -27.69 -12.21 -11.58
CA PHE A 595 -29.10 -12.29 -11.99
C PHE A 595 -29.97 -11.40 -11.10
N PRO A 596 -30.82 -10.52 -11.66
CA PRO A 596 -31.63 -9.59 -10.88
C PRO A 596 -32.84 -10.30 -10.24
N ILE A 597 -33.01 -10.13 -8.92
CA ILE A 597 -34.15 -10.66 -8.14
C ILE A 597 -34.93 -9.58 -7.38
N GLY A 598 -34.64 -8.29 -7.61
CA GLY A 598 -35.29 -7.18 -6.92
C GLY A 598 -35.09 -7.23 -5.40
N GLU A 599 -36.13 -6.87 -4.66
CA GLU A 599 -36.17 -6.97 -3.19
C GLU A 599 -36.70 -8.33 -2.69
N ALA A 600 -37.08 -9.24 -3.59
CA ALA A 600 -37.77 -10.49 -3.27
C ALA A 600 -36.92 -11.46 -2.42
N GLY A 601 -35.59 -11.42 -2.57
CA GLY A 601 -34.64 -12.22 -1.78
C GLY A 601 -34.27 -11.60 -0.41
N GLY A 602 -34.83 -10.45 -0.05
CA GLY A 602 -34.53 -9.71 1.17
C GLY A 602 -33.07 -9.23 1.26
N ASN A 603 -32.60 -8.95 2.48
CA ASN A 603 -31.26 -8.38 2.71
C ASN A 603 -30.10 -9.30 2.26
N GLN A 604 -30.31 -10.62 2.25
CA GLN A 604 -29.31 -11.61 1.84
C GLN A 604 -29.36 -11.92 0.34
N ARG A 605 -30.30 -11.33 -0.41
CA ARG A 605 -30.46 -11.51 -1.86
C ARG A 605 -30.62 -12.99 -2.25
N ASP A 606 -31.36 -13.72 -1.43
CA ASP A 606 -31.55 -15.18 -1.50
C ASP A 606 -32.52 -15.56 -2.63
N VAL A 607 -32.04 -16.34 -3.60
CA VAL A 607 -32.81 -16.74 -4.79
C VAL A 607 -33.95 -17.70 -4.43
N SER A 608 -33.73 -18.65 -3.52
CA SER A 608 -34.79 -19.56 -3.06
C SER A 608 -35.93 -18.79 -2.36
N LYS A 609 -35.60 -17.72 -1.62
CA LYS A 609 -36.65 -16.83 -1.07
C LYS A 609 -37.37 -16.04 -2.15
N ALA A 610 -36.66 -15.55 -3.15
CA ALA A 610 -37.27 -14.85 -4.28
C ALA A 610 -38.23 -15.76 -5.06
N ALA A 611 -37.88 -17.04 -5.27
CA ALA A 611 -38.72 -18.05 -5.90
C ALA A 611 -40.03 -18.32 -5.13
N GLU A 612 -40.05 -18.12 -3.81
CA GLU A 612 -41.21 -18.34 -2.96
C GLU A 612 -41.98 -17.06 -2.58
N TYR A 613 -41.45 -15.89 -2.98
CA TYR A 613 -42.02 -14.56 -2.73
C TYR A 613 -43.27 -14.32 -3.60
N VAL A 614 -44.23 -13.57 -3.09
CA VAL A 614 -45.44 -13.17 -3.83
C VAL A 614 -45.44 -11.65 -3.90
N HIS A 615 -45.26 -11.10 -5.10
CA HIS A 615 -45.25 -9.65 -5.31
C HIS A 615 -46.68 -9.09 -5.26
N ASP A 616 -46.90 -7.98 -4.54
CA ASP A 616 -48.24 -7.42 -4.29
C ASP A 616 -48.99 -7.06 -5.59
N ASP A 617 -48.28 -6.52 -6.58
CA ASP A 617 -48.88 -6.10 -7.86
C ASP A 617 -49.15 -7.26 -8.84
N VAL A 618 -48.41 -8.37 -8.73
CA VAL A 618 -48.52 -9.51 -9.66
C VAL A 618 -49.45 -10.59 -9.09
N GLY A 619 -49.32 -10.88 -7.80
CA GLY A 619 -50.11 -11.88 -7.08
C GLY A 619 -49.72 -13.33 -7.35
N GLU A 620 -48.64 -13.58 -8.11
CA GLU A 620 -48.10 -14.91 -8.41
C GLU A 620 -46.78 -15.15 -7.66
N ARG A 621 -46.49 -16.43 -7.37
CA ARG A 621 -45.35 -16.83 -6.54
C ARG A 621 -44.10 -17.01 -7.39
N GLY A 622 -43.00 -16.35 -7.02
CA GLY A 622 -41.72 -16.38 -7.76
C GLY A 622 -41.65 -15.37 -8.90
N VAL A 623 -42.75 -14.67 -9.19
CA VAL A 623 -42.87 -13.79 -10.35
C VAL A 623 -42.58 -12.35 -9.93
N VAL A 624 -41.47 -11.80 -10.40
CA VAL A 624 -40.93 -10.51 -9.93
C VAL A 624 -40.66 -9.56 -11.10
N PRO A 625 -41.10 -8.29 -11.05
CA PRO A 625 -40.70 -7.29 -12.03
C PRO A 625 -39.24 -6.89 -11.81
N VAL A 626 -38.42 -7.06 -12.84
CA VAL A 626 -36.99 -6.72 -12.82
C VAL A 626 -36.60 -5.94 -14.07
N GLN A 627 -35.53 -5.16 -13.97
CA GLN A 627 -34.99 -4.43 -15.11
C GLN A 627 -33.89 -5.25 -15.78
N VAL A 628 -34.07 -5.56 -17.07
CA VAL A 628 -33.20 -6.43 -17.88
C VAL A 628 -32.95 -5.82 -19.25
N GLY A 629 -31.98 -6.37 -19.97
CA GLY A 629 -31.70 -6.04 -21.37
C GLY A 629 -32.78 -6.55 -22.30
N ARG A 630 -33.12 -5.74 -23.31
CA ARG A 630 -33.95 -6.13 -24.44
C ARG A 630 -33.04 -6.69 -25.53
N ARG A 631 -33.26 -7.95 -25.91
CA ARG A 631 -32.47 -8.65 -26.93
C ARG A 631 -33.39 -9.28 -27.97
N GLU A 632 -32.88 -9.41 -29.19
CA GLU A 632 -33.59 -10.02 -30.31
C GLU A 632 -32.74 -11.14 -30.92
N CYS A 633 -33.35 -12.29 -31.17
CA CYS A 633 -32.68 -13.41 -31.81
C CYS A 633 -32.37 -13.11 -33.28
N VAL A 634 -31.10 -13.29 -33.68
CA VAL A 634 -30.67 -13.07 -35.07
C VAL A 634 -31.26 -14.09 -36.06
N ASP A 635 -31.65 -15.27 -35.57
CA ASP A 635 -32.15 -16.37 -36.41
C ASP A 635 -33.67 -16.34 -36.62
N CYS A 636 -34.43 -16.08 -35.56
CA CYS A 636 -35.90 -16.16 -35.59
C CYS A 636 -36.63 -14.85 -35.22
N GLY A 637 -35.91 -13.82 -34.78
CA GLY A 637 -36.48 -12.52 -34.40
C GLY A 637 -37.25 -12.50 -33.08
N GLU A 638 -37.18 -13.59 -32.30
CA GLU A 638 -37.84 -13.67 -30.98
C GLU A 638 -37.16 -12.72 -29.98
N GLN A 639 -37.95 -12.08 -29.12
CA GLN A 639 -37.46 -11.09 -28.15
C GLN A 639 -37.34 -11.67 -26.75
N SER A 640 -36.12 -11.67 -26.21
CA SER A 640 -35.82 -12.17 -24.86
C SER A 640 -34.87 -11.22 -24.12
N TYR A 641 -34.63 -11.50 -22.84
CA TYR A 641 -33.51 -10.95 -22.08
C TYR A 641 -32.30 -11.90 -22.05
N GLU A 642 -32.51 -13.17 -22.38
CA GLU A 642 -31.47 -14.19 -22.43
C GLU A 642 -30.53 -13.97 -23.61
N THR A 643 -29.27 -14.35 -23.43
CA THR A 643 -28.23 -14.31 -24.48
C THR A 643 -28.42 -15.39 -25.55
N ARG A 644 -29.23 -16.42 -25.24
CA ARG A 644 -29.67 -17.48 -26.15
C ARG A 644 -31.18 -17.40 -26.30
N CYS A 645 -31.66 -17.66 -27.51
CA CYS A 645 -33.08 -17.66 -27.78
C CYS A 645 -33.74 -18.90 -27.15
N PRO A 646 -34.76 -18.75 -26.30
CA PRO A 646 -35.43 -19.89 -25.67
C PRO A 646 -36.17 -20.78 -26.70
N ASP A 647 -36.57 -20.22 -27.85
CA ASP A 647 -37.31 -20.95 -28.89
C ASP A 647 -36.40 -21.77 -29.83
N CYS A 648 -35.23 -21.25 -30.19
CA CYS A 648 -34.38 -21.87 -31.22
C CYS A 648 -32.90 -22.07 -30.83
N GLY A 649 -32.45 -21.55 -29.70
CA GLY A 649 -31.06 -21.61 -29.23
C GLY A 649 -30.08 -20.67 -29.95
N GLY A 650 -30.57 -19.88 -30.91
CA GLY A 650 -29.79 -18.85 -31.63
C GLY A 650 -29.26 -17.76 -30.70
N VAL A 651 -28.25 -17.01 -31.14
CA VAL A 651 -27.70 -15.87 -30.37
C VAL A 651 -28.69 -14.71 -30.41
N THR A 652 -28.82 -13.99 -29.30
CA THR A 652 -29.60 -12.75 -29.25
C THR A 652 -28.66 -11.53 -29.16
N GLU A 653 -29.01 -10.46 -29.86
CA GLU A 653 -28.26 -9.19 -29.85
C GLU A 653 -29.07 -8.09 -29.16
N PRO A 654 -28.42 -7.11 -28.50
CA PRO A 654 -29.11 -6.00 -27.86
C PRO A 654 -29.93 -5.17 -28.86
N ARG A 655 -31.18 -4.86 -28.50
CA ARG A 655 -32.09 -4.05 -29.31
C ARG A 655 -32.38 -2.73 -28.63
N TYR A 656 -31.87 -1.65 -29.18
CA TYR A 656 -32.13 -0.28 -28.72
C TYR A 656 -33.47 0.22 -29.27
N GLU A 657 -34.30 0.77 -28.40
CA GLU A 657 -35.59 1.32 -28.79
C GLU A 657 -35.84 2.68 -28.15
N CYS A 658 -36.42 3.59 -28.92
CA CYS A 658 -36.80 4.91 -28.43
C CYS A 658 -38.03 4.82 -27.51
N ARG A 659 -37.92 5.38 -26.30
CA ARG A 659 -39.02 5.40 -25.31
C ARG A 659 -40.26 6.19 -25.77
N ASP A 660 -40.08 7.19 -26.63
CA ASP A 660 -41.16 8.10 -27.03
C ASP A 660 -41.91 7.63 -28.28
N CYS A 661 -41.23 6.95 -29.19
CA CYS A 661 -41.80 6.60 -30.50
C CYS A 661 -41.59 5.14 -30.92
N GLU A 662 -41.01 4.31 -30.05
CA GLU A 662 -40.95 2.84 -30.14
C GLU A 662 -40.29 2.30 -31.42
N ILE A 663 -39.47 3.11 -32.09
CA ILE A 663 -38.67 2.65 -33.23
C ILE A 663 -37.35 2.05 -32.74
N ALA A 664 -36.91 1.01 -33.43
CA ALA A 664 -35.55 0.51 -33.29
C ALA A 664 -34.55 1.57 -33.76
N VAL A 665 -33.47 1.73 -33.01
CA VAL A 665 -32.39 2.68 -33.29
C VAL A 665 -31.08 1.90 -33.30
N GLU A 666 -30.26 2.09 -34.33
CA GLU A 666 -28.89 1.56 -34.32
C GLU A 666 -27.99 2.58 -33.62
N PRO A 667 -27.15 2.18 -32.66
CA PRO A 667 -26.12 3.05 -32.12
C PRO A 667 -25.15 3.50 -33.22
N ASP A 668 -24.66 4.73 -33.12
CA ASP A 668 -23.57 5.22 -33.97
C ASP A 668 -22.19 4.66 -33.55
N GLU A 669 -21.12 5.07 -34.22
CA GLU A 669 -19.74 4.64 -33.94
C GLU A 669 -19.27 5.03 -32.52
N SER A 670 -19.89 6.04 -31.91
CA SER A 670 -19.65 6.42 -30.50
C SER A 670 -20.50 5.62 -29.51
N GLY A 671 -21.32 4.68 -30.01
CA GLY A 671 -22.22 3.86 -29.20
C GLY A 671 -23.44 4.62 -28.68
N ARG A 672 -23.74 5.79 -29.27
CA ARG A 672 -24.88 6.63 -28.91
C ARG A 672 -26.08 6.27 -29.79
N ALA A 673 -27.21 5.99 -29.16
CA ALA A 673 -28.43 5.60 -29.87
C ALA A 673 -29.43 6.75 -29.83
N GLU A 674 -29.19 7.82 -30.59
CA GLU A 674 -30.12 8.95 -30.67
C GLU A 674 -31.25 8.66 -31.66
N CYS A 675 -32.50 8.82 -31.23
CA CYS A 675 -33.64 8.59 -32.10
C CYS A 675 -33.70 9.64 -33.22
N PRO A 676 -33.62 9.25 -34.50
CA PRO A 676 -33.62 10.19 -35.63
C PRO A 676 -34.95 10.95 -35.79
N ARG A 677 -35.99 10.52 -35.07
CA ARG A 677 -37.34 11.11 -35.16
C ARG A 677 -37.62 12.15 -34.07
N CYS A 678 -37.14 11.94 -32.85
CA CYS A 678 -37.48 12.79 -31.71
C CYS A 678 -36.26 13.37 -30.96
N GLY A 679 -35.04 12.98 -31.31
CA GLY A 679 -33.82 13.42 -30.64
C GLY A 679 -33.64 12.85 -29.23
N SER A 680 -34.54 11.97 -28.78
CA SER A 680 -34.45 11.29 -27.48
C SER A 680 -33.50 10.10 -27.58
N GLU A 681 -32.79 9.82 -26.50
CA GLU A 681 -31.89 8.67 -26.42
C GLU A 681 -32.68 7.36 -26.30
N ALA A 682 -32.34 6.39 -27.15
CA ALA A 682 -32.89 5.05 -27.15
C ALA A 682 -32.19 4.19 -26.08
N THR A 683 -32.94 3.29 -25.45
CA THR A 683 -32.45 2.42 -24.38
C THR A 683 -32.50 0.97 -24.83
N PRO A 684 -31.48 0.15 -24.48
CA PRO A 684 -31.52 -1.29 -24.68
C PRO A 684 -32.13 -2.03 -23.48
N THR A 685 -32.70 -1.32 -22.51
CA THR A 685 -33.22 -1.90 -21.25
C THR A 685 -34.71 -1.69 -21.08
N GLU A 686 -35.36 -2.66 -20.44
CA GLU A 686 -36.79 -2.64 -20.14
C GLU A 686 -37.11 -3.25 -18.78
N TRP A 687 -38.30 -2.93 -18.25
CA TRP A 687 -38.86 -3.66 -17.12
C TRP A 687 -39.63 -4.87 -17.65
N ARG A 688 -39.26 -6.07 -17.18
CA ARG A 688 -39.90 -7.33 -17.56
C ARG A 688 -40.26 -8.11 -16.30
N THR A 689 -41.39 -8.79 -16.36
CA THR A 689 -41.82 -9.71 -15.31
C THR A 689 -41.17 -11.07 -15.59
N VAL A 690 -40.34 -11.54 -14.65
CA VAL A 690 -39.58 -12.79 -14.77
C VAL A 690 -40.06 -13.77 -13.70
N ASP A 691 -40.26 -15.03 -14.07
CA ASP A 691 -40.53 -16.12 -13.13
C ASP A 691 -39.21 -16.67 -12.59
N ILE A 692 -38.76 -16.11 -11.47
CA ILE A 692 -37.52 -16.52 -10.79
C ILE A 692 -37.58 -17.97 -10.34
N ARG A 693 -38.79 -18.50 -10.08
CA ARG A 693 -38.97 -19.86 -9.61
C ARG A 693 -38.79 -20.87 -10.74
N GLU A 694 -39.33 -20.59 -11.92
CA GLU A 694 -39.08 -21.39 -13.12
C GLU A 694 -37.60 -21.37 -13.47
N GLU A 695 -37.00 -20.18 -13.60
CA GLU A 695 -35.57 -19.98 -13.88
C GLU A 695 -34.66 -20.75 -12.92
N PHE A 696 -34.94 -20.68 -11.61
CA PHE A 696 -34.11 -21.35 -10.62
C PHE A 696 -34.23 -22.89 -10.66
N HIS A 697 -35.43 -23.42 -10.86
CA HIS A 697 -35.61 -24.87 -10.96
C HIS A 697 -35.08 -25.42 -12.29
N ASP A 698 -35.27 -24.70 -13.40
CA ASP A 698 -34.75 -25.10 -14.70
C ASP A 698 -33.23 -25.12 -14.67
N ALA A 699 -32.59 -24.13 -14.03
CA ALA A 699 -31.15 -24.12 -13.83
C ALA A 699 -30.67 -25.32 -13.01
N LEU A 700 -31.36 -25.65 -11.91
CA LEU A 700 -31.04 -26.84 -11.09
C LEU A 700 -31.16 -28.14 -11.89
N ASP A 701 -32.23 -28.30 -12.66
CA ASP A 701 -32.44 -29.47 -13.49
C ASP A 701 -31.42 -29.56 -14.64
N ALA A 702 -31.04 -28.42 -15.23
CA ALA A 702 -30.05 -28.34 -16.30
C ALA A 702 -28.66 -28.81 -15.85
N VAL A 703 -28.20 -28.36 -14.68
CA VAL A 703 -26.91 -28.81 -14.12
C VAL A 703 -27.01 -30.10 -13.28
N GLY A 704 -28.21 -30.65 -13.14
CA GLY A 704 -28.46 -31.89 -12.39
C GLY A 704 -28.25 -31.79 -10.88
N GLU A 705 -28.40 -30.59 -10.32
CA GLU A 705 -28.19 -30.30 -8.89
C GLU A 705 -29.51 -30.17 -8.12
N ARG A 706 -29.42 -30.09 -6.80
CA ARG A 706 -30.60 -29.91 -5.91
C ARG A 706 -30.34 -28.80 -4.92
N GLU A 707 -31.39 -28.13 -4.45
CA GLU A 707 -31.29 -27.10 -3.41
C GLU A 707 -30.60 -27.56 -2.12
N SER A 708 -30.56 -28.87 -1.83
CA SER A 708 -29.86 -29.41 -0.66
C SER A 708 -28.33 -29.50 -0.82
N ALA A 709 -27.80 -29.20 -2.01
CA ALA A 709 -26.36 -29.30 -2.29
C ALA A 709 -25.55 -28.11 -1.76
N PHE A 710 -26.21 -27.00 -1.42
CA PHE A 710 -25.60 -25.75 -0.97
C PHE A 710 -26.52 -25.06 0.06
N ASP A 711 -25.99 -24.06 0.78
CA ASP A 711 -26.76 -23.35 1.80
C ASP A 711 -27.70 -22.28 1.20
N MET A 712 -27.21 -21.51 0.22
CA MET A 712 -27.95 -20.41 -0.39
C MET A 712 -27.35 -19.96 -1.72
N VAL A 713 -28.18 -19.79 -2.75
CA VAL A 713 -27.80 -19.06 -3.98
C VAL A 713 -28.18 -17.60 -3.80
N LYS A 714 -27.25 -16.70 -4.16
CA LYS A 714 -27.40 -15.25 -3.96
C LYS A 714 -27.33 -14.55 -5.31
N GLY A 715 -28.38 -13.80 -5.64
CA GLY A 715 -28.45 -12.96 -6.83
C GLY A 715 -28.08 -11.50 -6.55
N VAL A 716 -28.44 -10.61 -7.47
CA VAL A 716 -28.32 -9.16 -7.29
C VAL A 716 -29.70 -8.49 -7.20
N LYS A 717 -29.79 -7.36 -6.50
CA LYS A 717 -31.04 -6.59 -6.46
C LYS A 717 -31.42 -6.02 -7.83
N GLY A 718 -30.42 -5.67 -8.63
CA GLY A 718 -30.60 -5.19 -9.98
C GLY A 718 -29.25 -5.11 -10.70
N LEU A 719 -29.29 -5.22 -12.02
CA LEU A 719 -28.09 -5.15 -12.85
C LEU A 719 -27.64 -3.70 -13.00
N THR A 720 -26.35 -3.49 -12.78
CA THR A 720 -25.70 -2.18 -12.91
C THR A 720 -25.07 -1.94 -14.27
N SER A 721 -25.00 -2.95 -15.13
CA SER A 721 -24.37 -2.83 -16.44
C SER A 721 -25.26 -2.14 -17.48
N LYS A 722 -24.64 -1.62 -18.55
CA LYS A 722 -25.29 -0.77 -19.56
C LYS A 722 -26.42 -1.51 -20.27
N LEU A 723 -26.15 -2.75 -20.64
CA LEU A 723 -27.08 -3.62 -21.35
C LEU A 723 -28.00 -4.38 -20.40
N LYS A 724 -27.69 -4.43 -19.09
CA LYS A 724 -28.43 -5.22 -18.09
C LYS A 724 -28.61 -6.67 -18.56
N THR A 725 -27.55 -7.25 -19.12
CA THR A 725 -27.50 -8.67 -19.48
C THR A 725 -27.34 -9.50 -18.21
N PRO A 726 -28.31 -10.37 -17.85
CA PRO A 726 -28.17 -11.26 -16.71
C PRO A 726 -27.17 -12.37 -17.00
N GLU A 727 -26.44 -12.80 -15.98
CA GLU A 727 -25.65 -14.02 -16.02
C GLU A 727 -26.57 -15.25 -15.88
N PRO A 728 -26.31 -16.35 -16.61
CA PRO A 728 -27.07 -17.59 -16.45
C PRO A 728 -27.11 -18.08 -15.00
N MET A 729 -28.28 -18.52 -14.54
CA MET A 729 -28.51 -18.93 -13.15
C MET A 729 -27.74 -20.21 -12.79
N GLU A 730 -27.50 -21.08 -13.79
CA GLU A 730 -26.71 -22.30 -13.69
C GLU A 730 -25.31 -22.04 -13.13
N LYS A 731 -24.66 -20.96 -13.60
CA LYS A 731 -23.34 -20.55 -13.07
C LYS A 731 -23.43 -20.24 -11.57
N GLY A 732 -24.49 -19.56 -11.13
CA GLY A 732 -24.73 -19.27 -9.72
C GLY A 732 -24.97 -20.50 -8.85
N VAL A 733 -25.69 -21.49 -9.37
CA VAL A 733 -25.90 -22.78 -8.69
C VAL A 733 -24.57 -23.50 -8.49
N LEU A 734 -23.75 -23.59 -9.53
CA LEU A 734 -22.44 -24.24 -9.47
C LEU A 734 -21.46 -23.49 -8.56
N ARG A 735 -21.43 -22.15 -8.60
CA ARG A 735 -20.62 -21.35 -7.67
C ARG A 735 -21.02 -21.58 -6.21
N ALA A 736 -22.32 -21.58 -5.91
CA ALA A 736 -22.83 -21.82 -4.56
C ALA A 736 -22.52 -23.25 -4.06
N LYS A 737 -22.57 -24.26 -4.95
CA LYS A 737 -22.18 -25.64 -4.64
C LYS A 737 -20.73 -25.74 -4.16
N HIS A 738 -19.82 -25.02 -4.81
CA HIS A 738 -18.39 -25.06 -4.52
C HIS A 738 -17.93 -24.01 -3.50
N GLY A 739 -18.85 -23.17 -3.01
CA GLY A 739 -18.55 -22.14 -2.01
C GLY A 739 -17.60 -21.06 -2.55
N VAL A 740 -17.75 -20.71 -3.83
CA VAL A 740 -17.06 -19.58 -4.48
C VAL A 740 -18.08 -18.51 -4.88
N SER A 741 -17.65 -17.25 -4.98
CA SER A 741 -18.52 -16.14 -5.33
C SER A 741 -18.02 -15.38 -6.56
N SER A 742 -18.97 -14.75 -7.26
CA SER A 742 -18.69 -13.93 -8.44
C SER A 742 -18.40 -12.49 -8.04
N PHE A 743 -17.37 -11.92 -8.65
CA PHE A 743 -17.16 -10.48 -8.64
C PHE A 743 -18.04 -9.77 -9.70
N LYS A 744 -17.96 -8.44 -9.78
CA LYS A 744 -18.82 -7.59 -10.63
C LYS A 744 -18.72 -7.88 -12.14
N ASP A 745 -17.68 -8.56 -12.57
CA ASP A 745 -17.36 -8.89 -13.96
C ASP A 745 -17.54 -10.38 -14.29
N GLY A 746 -18.00 -11.19 -13.33
CA GLY A 746 -18.22 -12.63 -13.48
C GLY A 746 -17.08 -13.52 -12.96
N THR A 747 -15.91 -12.95 -12.68
CA THR A 747 -14.71 -13.71 -12.26
C THR A 747 -14.72 -14.10 -10.78
N VAL A 748 -13.99 -15.16 -10.42
CA VAL A 748 -13.74 -15.60 -9.05
C VAL A 748 -12.35 -15.13 -8.62
N ARG A 749 -12.24 -14.51 -7.44
CA ARG A 749 -11.05 -13.72 -7.06
C ARG A 749 -10.58 -13.99 -5.65
N TYR A 750 -9.25 -13.97 -5.49
CA TYR A 750 -8.60 -14.12 -4.20
C TYR A 750 -7.54 -13.04 -4.00
N ASP A 751 -7.65 -12.23 -2.95
CA ASP A 751 -6.69 -11.17 -2.64
C ASP A 751 -5.59 -11.69 -1.69
N MET A 752 -4.34 -11.36 -2.00
CA MET A 752 -3.17 -11.59 -1.14
C MET A 752 -2.32 -10.33 -1.05
N THR A 753 -1.68 -10.10 0.09
CA THR A 753 -0.57 -9.14 0.17
C THR A 753 0.58 -9.62 -0.71
N ASP A 754 1.11 -8.74 -1.56
CA ASP A 754 2.25 -9.04 -2.42
C ASP A 754 3.57 -8.86 -1.69
N LEU A 755 4.49 -9.80 -1.90
CA LEU A 755 5.87 -9.69 -1.44
C LEU A 755 6.84 -10.17 -2.52
N PRO A 756 8.02 -9.55 -2.66
CA PRO A 756 8.97 -9.91 -3.68
C PRO A 756 9.78 -11.14 -3.26
N VAL A 757 10.14 -11.98 -4.22
CA VAL A 757 11.20 -12.97 -4.05
C VAL A 757 11.93 -13.21 -5.37
N THR A 758 13.25 -13.29 -5.32
CA THR A 758 14.09 -13.50 -6.51
C THR A 758 14.73 -14.87 -6.57
N SER A 759 14.83 -15.56 -5.44
CA SER A 759 15.30 -16.95 -5.39
C SER A 759 14.63 -17.75 -4.27
N VAL A 760 14.40 -19.03 -4.53
CA VAL A 760 13.59 -19.93 -3.69
C VAL A 760 14.28 -21.29 -3.54
N ARG A 761 14.02 -21.98 -2.42
CA ARG A 761 14.40 -23.40 -2.27
C ARG A 761 13.14 -24.26 -2.42
N PRO A 762 13.17 -25.38 -3.16
CA PRO A 762 12.00 -26.27 -3.27
C PRO A 762 11.42 -26.70 -1.91
N ALA A 763 12.27 -26.92 -0.90
CA ALA A 763 11.85 -27.29 0.45
C ALA A 763 10.98 -26.23 1.15
N GLU A 764 11.09 -24.95 0.79
CA GLU A 764 10.31 -23.86 1.39
C GLU A 764 8.92 -23.76 0.79
N LEU A 765 8.76 -24.22 -0.46
CA LEU A 765 7.52 -24.06 -1.21
C LEU A 765 6.61 -25.30 -1.15
N ASP A 766 6.98 -26.27 -0.32
CA ASP A 766 6.35 -27.59 -0.21
C ASP A 766 6.22 -28.32 -1.55
N VAL A 767 7.30 -28.33 -2.33
CA VAL A 767 7.36 -28.96 -3.66
C VAL A 767 8.64 -29.78 -3.84
N SER A 768 8.57 -30.81 -4.68
CA SER A 768 9.70 -31.68 -4.95
C SER A 768 10.68 -31.09 -5.98
N VAL A 769 11.93 -31.51 -5.88
CA VAL A 769 12.97 -31.19 -6.88
C VAL A 769 12.58 -31.65 -8.28
N ASP A 770 11.89 -32.80 -8.40
CA ASP A 770 11.48 -33.33 -9.70
C ASP A 770 10.38 -32.47 -10.35
N GLN A 771 9.41 -31.98 -9.57
CA GLN A 771 8.44 -30.99 -10.06
C GLN A 771 9.13 -29.70 -10.55
N PHE A 772 10.10 -29.18 -9.80
CA PHE A 772 10.90 -28.03 -10.23
C PHE A 772 11.61 -28.28 -11.56
N ARG A 773 12.21 -29.46 -11.74
CA ARG A 773 12.83 -29.84 -13.02
C ARG A 773 11.82 -29.94 -14.15
N GLU A 774 10.62 -30.44 -13.90
CA GLU A 774 9.53 -30.49 -14.89
C GLU A 774 9.07 -29.09 -15.31
N LEU A 775 9.08 -28.14 -14.38
CA LEU A 775 8.83 -26.71 -14.65
C LEU A 775 9.96 -26.01 -15.42
N GLY A 776 11.12 -26.67 -15.55
CA GLY A 776 12.29 -26.22 -16.30
C GLY A 776 13.46 -25.73 -15.45
N TYR A 777 13.42 -25.87 -14.12
CA TYR A 777 14.52 -25.53 -13.24
C TYR A 777 15.53 -26.68 -13.18
N HIS A 778 16.67 -26.52 -13.86
CA HIS A 778 17.67 -27.57 -13.99
C HIS A 778 18.95 -27.30 -13.20
N GLU A 779 19.21 -26.04 -12.88
CA GLU A 779 20.42 -25.57 -12.22
C GLU A 779 20.01 -24.63 -11.08
N ASP A 780 20.85 -24.58 -10.04
CA ASP A 780 20.75 -23.60 -8.97
C ASP A 780 21.40 -22.26 -9.37
N ILE A 781 21.36 -21.26 -8.48
CA ILE A 781 21.87 -19.91 -8.74
C ILE A 781 23.40 -19.88 -9.03
N ASP A 782 24.14 -20.92 -8.65
CA ASP A 782 25.59 -21.06 -8.90
C ASP A 782 25.90 -21.94 -10.12
N GLY A 783 24.88 -22.27 -10.92
CA GLY A 783 24.99 -23.09 -12.12
C GLY A 783 25.28 -24.57 -11.83
N GLN A 784 25.09 -25.03 -10.59
CA GLN A 784 25.20 -26.46 -10.27
C GLN A 784 23.88 -27.17 -10.60
N PRO A 785 23.90 -28.42 -11.07
CA PRO A 785 22.68 -29.17 -11.32
C PRO A 785 21.80 -29.28 -10.07
N LEU A 786 20.52 -28.96 -10.23
CA LEU A 786 19.53 -29.00 -9.15
C LEU A 786 19.25 -30.46 -8.76
N HIS A 787 19.71 -30.91 -7.59
CA HIS A 787 19.61 -32.26 -7.06
C HIS A 787 18.92 -32.36 -5.70
N HIS A 788 19.02 -31.33 -4.87
CA HIS A 788 18.55 -31.30 -3.50
C HIS A 788 17.53 -30.19 -3.29
N ALA A 789 16.60 -30.40 -2.35
CA ALA A 789 15.50 -29.47 -2.10
C ALA A 789 15.92 -28.22 -1.34
N ASP A 790 17.13 -28.23 -0.77
CA ASP A 790 17.79 -27.12 -0.11
C ASP A 790 18.71 -26.36 -1.05
N GLN A 791 18.78 -26.64 -2.35
CA GLN A 791 19.51 -25.78 -3.30
C GLN A 791 18.69 -24.52 -3.62
N LEU A 792 19.37 -23.38 -3.71
CA LEU A 792 18.76 -22.09 -3.98
C LEU A 792 18.65 -21.85 -5.49
N VAL A 793 17.44 -21.66 -5.99
CA VAL A 793 17.16 -21.51 -7.42
C VAL A 793 16.63 -20.11 -7.69
N GLU A 794 17.14 -19.45 -8.72
CA GLU A 794 16.61 -18.15 -9.17
C GLU A 794 15.19 -18.32 -9.72
N LEU A 795 14.24 -17.55 -9.18
CA LEU A 795 12.83 -17.61 -9.55
C LEU A 795 12.63 -16.96 -10.91
N ARG A 796 11.93 -17.64 -11.83
CA ARG A 796 11.56 -17.04 -13.10
C ARG A 796 10.53 -15.94 -12.92
N VAL A 797 10.63 -14.91 -13.75
CA VAL A 797 9.90 -13.65 -13.62
C VAL A 797 8.37 -13.76 -13.56
N GLN A 798 7.75 -14.77 -14.18
CA GLN A 798 6.28 -14.97 -14.14
C GLN A 798 5.84 -16.13 -13.25
N ASP A 799 6.76 -16.71 -12.47
CA ASP A 799 6.43 -17.77 -11.53
C ASP A 799 5.97 -17.16 -10.18
N VAL A 800 4.92 -17.72 -9.59
CA VAL A 800 4.29 -17.21 -8.36
C VAL A 800 4.15 -18.31 -7.31
N VAL A 801 4.31 -17.92 -6.04
CA VAL A 801 4.09 -18.77 -4.87
C VAL A 801 2.82 -18.30 -4.17
N LEU A 802 1.89 -19.23 -3.97
CA LEU A 802 0.58 -18.92 -3.40
C LEU A 802 0.54 -19.19 -1.90
N SER A 803 -0.27 -18.44 -1.17
CA SER A 803 -0.60 -18.82 0.21
C SER A 803 -1.43 -20.11 0.24
N ASN A 804 -1.38 -20.83 1.37
CA ASN A 804 -2.26 -21.99 1.58
C ASN A 804 -3.75 -21.66 1.40
N GLY A 805 -4.17 -20.46 1.80
CA GLY A 805 -5.55 -20.01 1.64
C GLY A 805 -5.95 -19.79 0.18
N ALA A 806 -5.03 -19.26 -0.64
CA ALA A 806 -5.24 -19.10 -2.08
C ALA A 806 -5.32 -20.46 -2.78
N ALA A 807 -4.43 -21.39 -2.44
CA ALA A 807 -4.44 -22.75 -3.00
C ALA A 807 -5.79 -23.45 -2.72
N GLU A 808 -6.28 -23.41 -1.48
CA GLU A 808 -7.58 -24.00 -1.13
C GLU A 808 -8.74 -23.36 -1.92
N HIS A 809 -8.70 -22.04 -2.12
CA HIS A 809 -9.74 -21.35 -2.88
C HIS A 809 -9.68 -21.66 -4.38
N LEU A 810 -8.48 -21.76 -4.96
CA LEU A 810 -8.31 -22.09 -6.37
C LEU A 810 -8.72 -23.54 -6.67
N LEU A 811 -8.50 -24.49 -5.75
CA LEU A 811 -9.02 -25.86 -5.91
C LEU A 811 -10.56 -25.87 -6.04
N ARG A 812 -11.26 -25.15 -5.17
CA ARG A 812 -12.73 -25.00 -5.26
C ARG A 812 -13.16 -24.29 -6.55
N THR A 813 -12.34 -23.36 -7.04
CA THR A 813 -12.58 -22.67 -8.31
C THR A 813 -12.36 -23.61 -9.50
N ALA A 814 -11.36 -24.49 -9.44
CA ALA A 814 -11.10 -25.51 -10.45
C ALA A 814 -12.27 -26.52 -10.52
N ASP A 815 -12.74 -27.01 -9.37
CA ASP A 815 -13.94 -27.86 -9.28
C ASP A 815 -15.17 -27.18 -9.90
N PHE A 816 -15.33 -25.87 -9.66
CA PHE A 816 -16.37 -25.06 -10.28
C PHE A 816 -16.22 -24.97 -11.80
N VAL A 817 -15.01 -24.70 -12.31
CA VAL A 817 -14.73 -24.60 -13.74
C VAL A 817 -14.99 -25.93 -14.43
N ASP A 818 -14.59 -27.05 -13.84
CA ASP A 818 -14.80 -28.39 -14.39
C ASP A 818 -16.29 -28.76 -14.43
N ASP A 819 -17.02 -28.54 -13.34
CA ASP A 819 -18.48 -28.72 -13.33
C ASP A 819 -19.16 -27.80 -14.36
N LEU A 820 -18.65 -26.57 -14.54
CA LEU A 820 -19.19 -25.62 -15.52
C LEU A 820 -18.94 -26.12 -16.96
N LEU A 821 -17.75 -26.62 -17.26
CA LEU A 821 -17.42 -27.22 -18.56
C LEU A 821 -18.29 -28.45 -18.84
N GLU A 822 -18.38 -29.38 -17.90
CA GLU A 822 -19.12 -30.63 -18.07
C GLU A 822 -20.64 -30.39 -18.15
N LYS A 823 -21.21 -29.70 -17.15
CA LYS A 823 -22.66 -29.65 -16.94
C LYS A 823 -23.35 -28.55 -17.73
N TYR A 824 -22.69 -27.40 -17.92
CA TYR A 824 -23.29 -26.28 -18.64
C TYR A 824 -22.84 -26.23 -20.10
N TYR A 825 -21.54 -26.37 -20.39
CA TYR A 825 -21.02 -26.30 -21.76
C TYR A 825 -21.02 -27.65 -22.49
N GLY A 826 -21.15 -28.78 -21.78
CA GLY A 826 -21.08 -30.12 -22.39
C GLY A 826 -19.71 -30.46 -22.96
N LEU A 827 -18.65 -29.93 -22.35
CA LEU A 827 -17.24 -30.16 -22.69
C LEU A 827 -16.58 -31.10 -21.68
N ASP A 828 -15.42 -31.64 -22.05
CA ASP A 828 -14.60 -32.40 -21.10
C ASP A 828 -14.06 -31.46 -20.00
N THR A 829 -13.82 -32.01 -18.80
CA THR A 829 -13.17 -31.29 -17.70
C THR A 829 -11.76 -30.87 -18.10
N PHE A 830 -11.25 -29.80 -17.48
CA PHE A 830 -9.96 -29.22 -17.80
C PHE A 830 -8.91 -29.48 -16.72
N TYR A 831 -9.25 -29.26 -15.44
CA TYR A 831 -8.29 -29.32 -14.34
C TYR A 831 -8.20 -30.72 -13.71
N ASP A 832 -9.32 -31.30 -13.28
CA ASP A 832 -9.41 -32.61 -12.62
C ASP A 832 -8.40 -32.77 -11.47
N PHE A 833 -8.26 -31.73 -10.64
CA PHE A 833 -7.30 -31.69 -9.53
C PHE A 833 -7.77 -32.57 -8.36
N ASP A 834 -6.88 -33.42 -7.86
CA ASP A 834 -7.11 -34.23 -6.67
C ASP A 834 -6.67 -33.46 -5.41
N ASP A 835 -5.55 -32.74 -5.49
CA ASP A 835 -5.00 -31.95 -4.40
C ASP A 835 -4.21 -30.73 -4.89
N ARG A 836 -3.60 -29.99 -3.95
CA ARG A 836 -2.89 -28.75 -4.28
C ARG A 836 -1.64 -28.96 -5.13
N ASP A 837 -1.03 -30.15 -5.12
CA ASP A 837 0.18 -30.40 -5.90
C ASP A 837 -0.12 -30.32 -7.40
N ASP A 838 -1.36 -30.59 -7.81
CA ASP A 838 -1.83 -30.47 -9.19
C ASP A 838 -1.94 -29.01 -9.67
N LEU A 839 -1.99 -28.03 -8.74
CA LEU A 839 -1.90 -26.61 -9.12
C LEU A 839 -0.50 -26.22 -9.58
N VAL A 840 0.54 -27.00 -9.28
CA VAL A 840 1.92 -26.66 -9.66
C VAL A 840 2.08 -26.76 -11.17
N GLY A 841 2.44 -25.63 -11.80
CA GLY A 841 2.55 -25.48 -13.25
C GLY A 841 1.34 -24.84 -13.91
N GLU A 842 0.26 -24.64 -13.17
CA GLU A 842 -0.98 -24.06 -13.69
C GLU A 842 -0.91 -22.53 -13.82
N LEU A 843 -1.65 -22.01 -14.78
CA LEU A 843 -1.64 -20.59 -15.12
C LEU A 843 -2.72 -19.82 -14.37
N VAL A 844 -2.32 -18.68 -13.82
CA VAL A 844 -3.18 -17.75 -13.09
C VAL A 844 -3.07 -16.35 -13.69
N PHE A 845 -4.11 -15.54 -13.49
CA PHE A 845 -4.04 -14.10 -13.64
C PHE A 845 -3.65 -13.47 -12.31
N GLY A 846 -2.56 -12.71 -12.30
CA GLY A 846 -2.29 -11.70 -11.29
C GLY A 846 -2.84 -10.35 -11.74
N MET A 847 -3.56 -9.64 -10.88
CA MET A 847 -4.10 -8.32 -11.18
C MET A 847 -4.21 -7.46 -9.93
N ALA A 848 -3.71 -6.24 -10.03
CA ALA A 848 -3.76 -5.26 -8.97
C ALA A 848 -5.13 -4.55 -8.92
N PRO A 849 -5.60 -4.11 -7.73
CA PRO A 849 -6.70 -3.17 -7.64
C PRO A 849 -6.40 -1.88 -8.43
N HIS A 850 -7.45 -1.19 -8.89
CA HIS A 850 -7.42 0.01 -9.72
C HIS A 850 -6.76 -0.14 -11.11
N THR A 851 -6.35 -1.36 -11.48
CA THR A 851 -5.81 -1.66 -12.82
C THR A 851 -6.84 -2.33 -13.73
N SER A 852 -6.48 -2.47 -15.00
CA SER A 852 -7.30 -3.10 -16.03
C SER A 852 -6.55 -4.10 -16.92
N ALA A 853 -5.27 -4.34 -16.62
CA ALA A 853 -4.44 -5.32 -17.28
C ALA A 853 -4.11 -6.46 -16.30
N ALA A 854 -4.46 -7.69 -16.67
CA ALA A 854 -4.03 -8.88 -15.96
C ALA A 854 -2.69 -9.38 -16.51
N VAL A 855 -1.85 -9.95 -15.65
CA VAL A 855 -0.57 -10.54 -16.03
C VAL A 855 -0.64 -12.04 -15.79
N VAL A 856 -0.27 -12.83 -16.81
CA VAL A 856 -0.22 -14.29 -16.66
C VAL A 856 0.94 -14.66 -15.75
N GLY A 857 0.65 -15.39 -14.69
CA GLY A 857 1.63 -16.06 -13.84
C GLY A 857 1.47 -17.57 -13.89
N ARG A 858 2.48 -18.29 -13.39
CA ARG A 858 2.48 -19.75 -13.26
C ARG A 858 2.75 -20.14 -11.82
N VAL A 859 1.92 -20.99 -11.24
CA VAL A 859 2.08 -21.44 -9.85
C VAL A 859 3.28 -22.38 -9.75
N VAL A 860 4.19 -22.13 -8.82
CA VAL A 860 5.38 -22.99 -8.60
C VAL A 860 5.48 -23.60 -7.21
N GLY A 861 4.62 -23.19 -6.29
CA GLY A 861 4.52 -23.80 -4.96
C GLY A 861 3.75 -22.93 -3.99
N PHE A 862 3.88 -23.24 -2.69
CA PHE A 862 3.00 -22.72 -1.65
C PHE A 862 3.76 -22.22 -0.42
N THR A 863 3.18 -21.26 0.29
CA THR A 863 3.70 -20.76 1.57
C THR A 863 2.64 -20.78 2.68
N SER A 864 3.09 -20.96 3.92
CA SER A 864 2.25 -20.82 5.11
C SER A 864 2.00 -19.37 5.52
N ALA A 865 2.79 -18.42 5.01
CA ALA A 865 2.54 -17.00 5.22
C ALA A 865 1.27 -16.55 4.46
N ALA A 866 0.56 -15.58 5.02
CA ALA A 866 -0.67 -15.02 4.41
C ALA A 866 -0.35 -13.97 3.33
N VAL A 867 0.49 -14.34 2.37
CA VAL A 867 1.05 -13.47 1.32
C VAL A 867 1.20 -14.26 0.00
N GLY A 868 1.29 -13.56 -1.12
CA GLY A 868 1.70 -14.12 -2.41
C GLY A 868 3.10 -13.64 -2.77
N TYR A 869 4.05 -14.58 -2.90
CA TYR A 869 5.41 -14.22 -3.35
C TYR A 869 5.53 -14.32 -4.86
N ALA A 870 6.16 -13.33 -5.49
CA ALA A 870 6.56 -13.41 -6.89
C ALA A 870 7.80 -12.57 -7.16
N HIS A 871 8.35 -12.69 -8.38
CA HIS A 871 9.45 -11.83 -8.80
C HIS A 871 9.03 -10.34 -8.76
N PRO A 872 9.92 -9.40 -8.34
CA PRO A 872 9.62 -7.96 -8.34
C PRO A 872 9.02 -7.44 -9.66
N TYR A 873 9.59 -7.85 -10.79
CA TYR A 873 9.04 -7.53 -12.12
C TYR A 873 7.60 -8.01 -12.34
N PHE A 874 7.17 -9.11 -11.71
CA PHE A 874 5.76 -9.54 -11.74
C PHE A 874 4.87 -8.53 -11.03
N HIS A 875 5.25 -8.07 -9.85
CA HIS A 875 4.51 -7.05 -9.10
C HIS A 875 4.52 -5.69 -9.80
N ALA A 876 5.68 -5.22 -10.24
CA ALA A 876 5.83 -3.97 -11.00
C ALA A 876 5.02 -3.97 -12.31
N SER A 877 4.92 -5.10 -13.01
CA SER A 877 4.10 -5.19 -14.24
C SER A 877 2.60 -4.96 -14.03
N LYS A 878 2.13 -5.03 -12.78
CA LYS A 878 0.76 -4.71 -12.36
C LYS A 878 0.67 -3.33 -11.70
N ARG A 879 1.71 -2.49 -11.77
CA ARG A 879 1.79 -1.17 -11.11
C ARG A 879 1.56 -1.26 -9.59
N ARG A 880 2.27 -2.17 -8.94
CA ARG A 880 2.25 -2.37 -7.49
C ARG A 880 3.65 -2.46 -6.93
N ASN A 881 3.80 -1.98 -5.71
CA ASN A 881 5.01 -2.04 -4.92
C ASN A 881 4.73 -2.96 -3.73
N CYS A 882 5.75 -3.55 -3.13
CA CYS A 882 5.53 -4.47 -2.01
C CYS A 882 5.49 -3.76 -0.65
N ASP A 883 4.91 -2.55 -0.59
CA ASP A 883 4.81 -1.72 0.61
C ASP A 883 3.67 -2.15 1.56
N GLY A 884 3.06 -3.31 1.30
CA GLY A 884 1.82 -3.77 1.95
C GLY A 884 0.57 -3.52 1.10
N ASP A 885 0.73 -3.46 -0.21
CA ASP A 885 -0.35 -3.53 -1.18
C ASP A 885 -0.91 -4.95 -1.32
N GLU A 886 -1.92 -5.09 -2.16
CA GLU A 886 -2.65 -6.33 -2.34
C GLU A 886 -2.85 -6.61 -3.82
N ASP A 887 -2.66 -7.86 -4.21
CA ASP A 887 -2.90 -8.37 -5.54
C ASP A 887 -4.00 -9.43 -5.52
N CYS A 888 -4.78 -9.47 -6.60
CA CYS A 888 -5.75 -10.52 -6.83
C CYS A 888 -5.16 -11.61 -7.72
N VAL A 889 -5.39 -12.87 -7.35
CA VAL A 889 -5.13 -14.07 -8.17
C VAL A 889 -6.44 -14.72 -8.62
N MET A 890 -6.48 -15.18 -9.87
CA MET A 890 -7.60 -15.88 -10.48
C MET A 890 -7.09 -17.03 -11.36
N LEU A 891 -7.81 -18.15 -11.47
CA LEU A 891 -7.47 -19.18 -12.46
C LEU A 891 -7.65 -18.63 -13.89
N LEU A 892 -6.71 -18.91 -14.78
CA LEU A 892 -6.76 -18.44 -16.17
C LEU A 892 -8.07 -18.85 -16.87
N MET A 893 -8.46 -20.12 -16.76
CA MET A 893 -9.68 -20.62 -17.41
C MET A 893 -10.96 -19.98 -16.84
N ASP A 894 -11.01 -19.66 -15.54
CA ASP A 894 -12.15 -18.93 -14.96
C ASP A 894 -12.27 -17.53 -15.58
N GLY A 895 -11.15 -16.80 -15.63
CA GLY A 895 -11.08 -15.49 -16.26
C GLY A 895 -11.53 -15.51 -17.73
N LEU A 896 -11.20 -16.56 -18.49
CA LEU A 896 -11.61 -16.69 -19.89
C LEU A 896 -13.09 -17.07 -20.07
N LEU A 897 -13.65 -17.93 -19.21
CA LEU A 897 -15.02 -18.44 -19.37
C LEU A 897 -16.10 -17.53 -18.77
N ASN A 898 -15.75 -16.79 -17.71
CA ASN A 898 -16.74 -16.11 -16.88
C ASN A 898 -16.68 -14.57 -16.97
N PHE A 899 -15.57 -14.00 -17.42
CA PHE A 899 -15.47 -12.56 -17.65
C PHE A 899 -16.36 -12.11 -18.83
N SER A 900 -17.04 -10.96 -18.66
CA SER A 900 -17.67 -10.25 -19.77
C SER A 900 -17.72 -8.74 -19.55
N LYS A 901 -17.40 -7.96 -20.59
CA LYS A 901 -17.60 -6.50 -20.61
C LYS A 901 -19.08 -6.12 -20.44
N GLU A 902 -20.03 -7.00 -20.77
CA GLU A 902 -21.47 -6.75 -20.59
C GLU A 902 -21.92 -6.78 -19.11
N TYR A 903 -21.09 -7.28 -18.20
CA TYR A 903 -21.37 -7.29 -16.75
C TYR A 903 -20.85 -6.04 -16.04
N LEU A 904 -19.90 -5.34 -16.65
CA LEU A 904 -19.28 -4.17 -16.03
C LEU A 904 -20.31 -3.07 -15.76
N PRO A 905 -20.28 -2.44 -14.57
CA PRO A 905 -21.17 -1.34 -14.24
C PRO A 905 -21.10 -0.18 -15.26
N ASP A 906 -22.25 0.38 -15.59
CA ASP A 906 -22.41 1.55 -16.48
C ASP A 906 -22.17 2.88 -15.76
N LYS A 907 -21.32 2.87 -14.74
CA LYS A 907 -20.94 4.06 -13.97
C LYS A 907 -19.44 4.24 -14.09
N ARG A 908 -18.98 5.48 -13.97
CA ARG A 908 -17.55 5.78 -13.90
C ARG A 908 -16.90 5.01 -12.75
N GLY A 909 -15.73 4.42 -12.99
CA GLY A 909 -15.09 3.46 -12.08
C GLY A 909 -15.55 2.01 -12.28
N GLY A 910 -16.49 1.76 -13.20
CA GLY A 910 -17.07 0.43 -13.43
C GLY A 910 -16.08 -0.56 -14.01
N ARG A 911 -15.21 -0.10 -14.92
CA ARG A 911 -14.19 -0.88 -15.64
C ARG A 911 -12.84 -0.94 -14.91
N MET A 912 -12.61 -0.10 -13.89
CA MET A 912 -11.51 -0.35 -12.95
C MET A 912 -11.64 -1.75 -12.33
N ASP A 913 -10.53 -2.39 -11.99
CA ASP A 913 -10.48 -3.76 -11.45
C ASP A 913 -11.02 -4.82 -12.41
N ALA A 914 -11.03 -4.63 -13.73
CA ALA A 914 -11.51 -5.64 -14.68
C ALA A 914 -10.37 -6.05 -15.64
N PRO A 915 -10.16 -7.35 -15.91
CA PRO A 915 -9.10 -7.80 -16.82
C PRO A 915 -9.48 -7.51 -18.28
N LEU A 916 -9.41 -6.24 -18.69
CA LEU A 916 -9.78 -5.79 -20.04
C LEU A 916 -8.77 -6.25 -21.09
N VAL A 917 -7.50 -6.33 -20.69
CA VAL A 917 -6.39 -6.86 -21.47
C VAL A 917 -5.53 -7.79 -20.61
N MET A 918 -4.76 -8.65 -21.28
CA MET A 918 -3.89 -9.62 -20.65
C MET A 918 -2.47 -9.49 -21.21
N SER A 919 -1.46 -9.40 -20.34
CA SER A 919 -0.05 -9.54 -20.71
C SER A 919 0.39 -10.99 -20.54
N SER A 920 0.85 -11.60 -21.63
CA SER A 920 1.37 -12.98 -21.61
C SER A 920 2.86 -13.07 -21.33
N ARG A 921 3.60 -11.96 -21.53
CA ARG A 921 5.04 -11.84 -21.28
C ARG A 921 5.30 -10.54 -20.51
N ILE A 922 6.31 -10.58 -19.65
CA ILE A 922 6.88 -9.39 -19.00
C ILE A 922 8.11 -8.95 -19.78
N ASP A 923 8.14 -7.68 -20.14
CA ASP A 923 9.29 -6.97 -20.67
C ASP A 923 9.77 -5.98 -19.60
N PRO A 924 10.97 -6.14 -19.02
CA PRO A 924 11.47 -5.27 -17.95
C PRO A 924 11.59 -3.79 -18.37
N ALA A 925 11.68 -3.48 -19.67
CA ALA A 925 11.68 -2.09 -20.12
C ALA A 925 10.29 -1.42 -20.07
N GLU A 926 9.22 -2.22 -19.93
CA GLU A 926 7.82 -1.78 -20.00
C GLU A 926 7.05 -1.90 -18.68
N ILE A 927 7.76 -2.10 -17.57
CA ILE A 927 7.19 -2.14 -16.22
C ILE A 927 7.44 -0.82 -15.48
N ASP A 928 6.93 -0.75 -14.26
CA ASP A 928 7.21 0.33 -13.33
C ASP A 928 8.72 0.39 -12.99
N ASP A 929 9.28 1.59 -12.96
CA ASP A 929 10.71 1.88 -12.83
C ASP A 929 11.26 1.64 -11.42
N GLU A 930 10.41 1.61 -10.40
CA GLU A 930 10.86 1.32 -9.02
C GLU A 930 11.52 -0.08 -8.90
N ALA A 931 11.10 -1.05 -9.73
CA ALA A 931 11.74 -2.36 -9.76
C ALA A 931 13.13 -2.35 -10.42
N HIS A 932 13.48 -1.30 -11.17
CA HIS A 932 14.79 -1.13 -11.79
C HIS A 932 15.84 -0.71 -10.76
N ASN A 933 15.41 -0.05 -9.68
CA ASN A 933 16.27 0.42 -8.60
C ASN A 933 16.75 -0.71 -7.65
N MET A 934 16.29 -1.94 -7.84
CA MET A 934 16.75 -3.06 -7.02
C MET A 934 18.24 -3.35 -7.22
N ASP A 935 19.02 -3.29 -6.15
CA ASP A 935 20.42 -3.70 -6.14
C ASP A 935 20.56 -5.22 -6.31
N VAL A 936 21.49 -5.64 -7.16
CA VAL A 936 21.68 -7.05 -7.58
C VAL A 936 23.07 -7.58 -7.25
N VAL A 937 23.72 -6.99 -6.26
CA VAL A 937 25.09 -7.35 -5.84
C VAL A 937 25.12 -8.45 -4.77
N GLU A 938 26.18 -9.26 -4.76
CA GLU A 938 26.46 -10.22 -3.68
C GLU A 938 26.95 -9.53 -2.40
N ARG A 939 27.52 -8.33 -2.52
CA ARG A 939 28.12 -7.60 -1.40
C ARG A 939 28.26 -6.12 -1.74
N TYR A 940 28.01 -5.24 -0.77
CA TYR A 940 28.35 -3.81 -0.90
C TYR A 940 29.86 -3.55 -0.69
N PRO A 941 30.47 -2.68 -1.51
CA PRO A 941 31.89 -2.33 -1.39
C PRO A 941 32.15 -1.46 -0.15
N ARG A 942 33.40 -1.41 0.31
CA ARG A 942 33.81 -0.60 1.47
C ARG A 942 33.50 0.88 1.25
N GLU A 943 33.73 1.36 0.03
CA GLU A 943 33.51 2.75 -0.38
C GLU A 943 32.04 3.17 -0.18
N PHE A 944 31.08 2.25 -0.34
CA PHE A 944 29.68 2.51 -0.05
C PHE A 944 29.46 2.83 1.43
N TYR A 945 29.95 1.98 2.33
CA TYR A 945 29.83 2.18 3.77
C TYR A 945 30.50 3.49 4.22
N GLU A 946 31.68 3.79 3.69
CA GLU A 946 32.39 5.06 3.96
C GLU A 946 31.56 6.27 3.49
N SER A 947 30.94 6.20 2.32
CA SER A 947 30.09 7.27 1.77
C SER A 947 28.84 7.52 2.62
N THR A 948 28.30 6.49 3.28
CA THR A 948 27.14 6.66 4.19
C THR A 948 27.45 7.53 5.42
N LEU A 949 28.72 7.59 5.86
CA LEU A 949 29.12 8.42 7.00
C LEU A 949 29.02 9.92 6.70
N GLU A 950 29.10 10.28 5.42
CA GLU A 950 29.03 11.63 4.89
C GLU A 950 27.62 11.99 4.40
N MET A 951 26.64 11.09 4.57
CA MET A 951 25.29 11.21 3.99
C MET A 951 25.31 11.55 2.50
N ALA A 952 26.16 10.84 1.76
CA ALA A 952 26.27 11.02 0.33
C ALA A 952 24.92 10.83 -0.38
N ASP A 953 24.73 11.59 -1.46
CA ASP A 953 23.63 11.37 -2.39
C ASP A 953 23.70 9.95 -2.97
N PRO A 954 22.59 9.18 -2.97
CA PRO A 954 22.62 7.80 -3.43
C PRO A 954 23.12 7.68 -4.88
N GLY A 955 22.75 8.61 -5.78
CA GLY A 955 23.18 8.62 -7.18
C GLY A 955 24.68 8.92 -7.39
N SER A 956 25.40 9.34 -6.35
CA SER A 956 26.85 9.54 -6.39
C SER A 956 27.66 8.26 -6.11
N VAL A 957 27.01 7.18 -5.68
CA VAL A 957 27.64 5.91 -5.31
C VAL A 957 27.34 4.85 -6.37
N ASP A 958 28.37 4.12 -6.78
CA ASP A 958 28.31 3.11 -7.84
C ASP A 958 27.95 1.73 -7.25
N ILE A 959 26.67 1.37 -7.28
CA ILE A 959 26.14 0.04 -6.90
C ILE A 959 25.30 -0.50 -8.05
N GLU A 960 25.60 -1.72 -8.50
CA GLU A 960 24.87 -2.35 -9.60
C GLU A 960 23.39 -2.59 -9.23
N ILE A 961 22.51 -1.98 -10.01
CA ILE A 961 21.05 -2.11 -9.92
C ILE A 961 20.47 -2.83 -11.14
N ALA A 962 19.24 -3.31 -11.02
CA ALA A 962 18.57 -4.10 -12.05
C ALA A 962 18.40 -3.34 -13.38
N GLU A 963 18.31 -2.00 -13.35
CA GLU A 963 18.27 -1.12 -14.54
C GLU A 963 19.41 -1.44 -15.53
N GLU A 964 20.63 -1.67 -15.03
CA GLU A 964 21.82 -1.90 -15.87
C GLU A 964 21.73 -3.17 -16.72
N SER A 965 20.88 -4.13 -16.31
CA SER A 965 20.68 -5.40 -17.00
C SER A 965 19.62 -5.32 -18.11
N ILE A 966 18.81 -4.25 -18.15
CA ILE A 966 17.68 -4.14 -19.08
C ILE A 966 18.17 -4.06 -20.53
N GLY A 967 17.56 -4.85 -21.41
CA GLY A 967 17.96 -4.95 -22.82
C GLY A 967 19.22 -5.80 -23.06
N THR A 968 19.76 -6.45 -22.03
CA THR A 968 20.86 -7.40 -22.14
C THR A 968 20.36 -8.86 -22.07
N ASP A 969 21.23 -9.84 -22.33
CA ASP A 969 20.88 -11.26 -22.22
C ASP A 969 20.56 -11.70 -20.77
N THR A 970 20.93 -10.89 -19.77
CA THR A 970 20.72 -11.16 -18.34
C THR A 970 19.56 -10.39 -17.74
N GLU A 971 18.73 -9.69 -18.54
CA GLU A 971 17.59 -8.90 -18.05
C GLU A 971 16.58 -9.66 -17.17
N TYR A 972 16.61 -11.00 -17.17
CA TYR A 972 15.71 -11.87 -16.39
C TYR A 972 16.44 -12.72 -15.33
N THR A 973 17.74 -12.52 -15.13
CA THR A 973 18.60 -13.37 -14.28
C THR A 973 19.72 -12.55 -13.62
N GLY A 974 20.41 -13.11 -12.64
CA GLY A 974 21.53 -12.45 -11.97
C GLY A 974 21.11 -11.59 -10.78
N PHE A 975 19.92 -11.80 -10.21
CA PHE A 975 19.47 -11.12 -9.01
C PHE A 975 20.15 -11.69 -7.75
N ARG A 976 21.44 -11.37 -7.58
CA ARG A 976 22.18 -11.71 -6.35
C ARG A 976 21.67 -10.90 -5.17
N HIS A 977 22.07 -11.33 -3.98
CA HIS A 977 21.66 -10.74 -2.71
C HIS A 977 22.79 -10.83 -1.70
N THR A 978 22.84 -9.85 -0.81
CA THR A 978 23.85 -9.75 0.26
C THR A 978 23.56 -10.64 1.47
N HIS A 979 22.28 -10.94 1.73
CA HIS A 979 21.82 -11.69 2.90
C HIS A 979 20.94 -12.86 2.47
N ASP A 980 21.11 -14.03 3.06
CA ASP A 980 20.17 -15.14 2.86
C ASP A 980 19.12 -15.16 3.99
N THR A 981 18.05 -15.91 3.78
CA THR A 981 17.06 -16.27 4.80
C THR A 981 16.91 -17.79 4.79
N SER A 982 16.79 -18.45 5.93
CA SER A 982 16.70 -19.92 5.93
C SER A 982 15.33 -20.42 5.45
N ASN A 983 14.26 -19.62 5.62
CA ASN A 983 12.93 -19.91 5.09
C ASN A 983 12.06 -18.63 4.98
N LEU A 984 11.31 -18.52 3.89
CA LEU A 984 10.43 -17.38 3.56
C LEU A 984 9.25 -17.18 4.53
N ALA A 985 8.95 -18.16 5.39
CA ALA A 985 7.78 -18.18 6.26
C ALA A 985 8.12 -18.40 7.75
N LEU A 986 9.33 -18.01 8.19
CA LEU A 986 9.78 -18.18 9.59
C LEU A 986 9.06 -17.27 10.60
N GLY A 987 8.44 -16.18 10.13
CA GLY A 987 7.69 -15.27 11.01
C GLY A 987 6.33 -15.82 11.46
N PRO A 988 5.60 -15.06 12.29
CA PRO A 988 4.20 -15.37 12.58
C PRO A 988 3.38 -15.49 11.29
N SER A 989 2.56 -16.54 11.19
CA SER A 989 1.72 -16.77 10.01
C SER A 989 0.62 -15.71 9.84
N LEU A 990 0.16 -15.13 10.96
CA LEU A 990 -0.85 -14.08 11.02
C LEU A 990 -0.49 -13.10 12.13
N SER A 991 -0.77 -11.82 11.91
CA SER A 991 -0.55 -10.79 12.92
C SER A 991 -1.52 -10.91 14.09
N ALA A 992 -1.08 -10.52 15.29
CA ALA A 992 -1.91 -10.41 16.47
C ALA A 992 -3.13 -9.52 16.24
N TYR A 993 -3.04 -8.55 15.33
CA TYR A 993 -4.17 -7.73 14.93
C TYR A 993 -5.32 -8.54 14.34
N LYS A 994 -5.04 -9.63 13.61
CA LYS A 994 -6.07 -10.52 13.05
C LYS A 994 -6.58 -11.56 14.03
N THR A 995 -5.73 -12.02 14.95
CA THR A 995 -6.08 -13.08 15.91
C THR A 995 -6.82 -12.54 17.13
N LEU A 996 -6.55 -11.31 17.56
CA LEU A 996 -7.28 -10.62 18.63
C LEU A 996 -8.69 -10.22 18.18
N GLY A 997 -9.68 -10.43 19.05
CA GLY A 997 -11.08 -10.21 18.73
C GLY A 997 -11.50 -8.75 18.85
N ALA A 998 -11.71 -8.30 20.08
CA ALA A 998 -12.32 -6.99 20.33
C ALA A 998 -11.32 -5.84 20.14
N MET A 999 -11.81 -4.67 19.72
CA MET A 999 -10.98 -3.45 19.57
C MET A 999 -10.30 -3.06 20.89
N THR A 1000 -10.97 -3.23 22.03
CA THR A 1000 -10.38 -2.94 23.35
C THR A 1000 -9.20 -3.87 23.65
N GLU A 1001 -9.30 -5.16 23.31
CA GLU A 1001 -8.20 -6.13 23.51
C GLU A 1001 -6.99 -5.76 22.65
N LYS A 1002 -7.21 -5.36 21.38
CA LYS A 1002 -6.15 -4.90 20.49
C LYS A 1002 -5.46 -3.64 21.00
N MET A 1003 -6.23 -2.70 21.53
CA MET A 1003 -5.70 -1.45 22.11
C MET A 1003 -4.90 -1.71 23.39
N ASP A 1004 -5.43 -2.52 24.32
CA ASP A 1004 -4.72 -2.87 25.55
C ASP A 1004 -3.42 -3.60 25.22
N ALA A 1005 -3.43 -4.54 24.26
CA ALA A 1005 -2.22 -5.21 23.80
C ALA A 1005 -1.19 -4.25 23.16
N GLN A 1006 -1.65 -3.28 22.36
CA GLN A 1006 -0.79 -2.22 21.82
C GLN A 1006 -0.10 -1.39 22.92
N LEU A 1007 -0.84 -0.99 23.96
CA LEU A 1007 -0.30 -0.14 25.03
C LEU A 1007 0.58 -0.92 26.00
N GLU A 1008 0.29 -2.20 26.26
CA GLU A 1008 1.18 -3.07 27.02
C GLU A 1008 2.48 -3.35 26.27
N LEU A 1009 2.44 -3.47 24.93
CA LEU A 1009 3.65 -3.56 24.12
C LEU A 1009 4.48 -2.27 24.20
N ALA A 1010 3.83 -1.10 24.16
CA ALA A 1010 4.52 0.18 24.32
C ALA A 1010 5.31 0.26 25.63
N ARG A 1011 4.76 -0.22 26.76
CA ARG A 1011 5.47 -0.29 28.06
C ARG A 1011 6.69 -1.21 28.06
N LYS A 1012 6.73 -2.22 27.20
CA LYS A 1012 7.88 -3.15 27.10
C LYS A 1012 9.02 -2.56 26.28
N LEU A 1013 8.73 -1.67 25.34
CA LEU A 1013 9.69 -1.17 24.36
C LEU A 1013 10.42 0.05 24.90
N ARG A 1014 11.75 -0.01 24.99
CA ARG A 1014 12.58 1.13 25.41
C ARG A 1014 12.42 2.36 24.51
N ALA A 1015 12.22 2.13 23.22
CA ALA A 1015 12.15 3.19 22.20
C ALA A 1015 10.75 3.84 22.06
N VAL A 1016 9.81 3.50 22.94
CA VAL A 1016 8.42 3.96 22.85
C VAL A 1016 8.03 4.66 24.14
N ASP A 1017 7.49 5.88 24.03
CA ASP A 1017 6.84 6.60 25.13
C ASP A 1017 5.37 6.19 25.15
N GLU A 1018 4.97 5.37 26.13
CA GLU A 1018 3.61 4.89 26.24
C GLU A 1018 2.58 6.00 26.50
N THR A 1019 3.01 7.12 27.10
CA THR A 1019 2.15 8.28 27.35
C THR A 1019 1.86 9.01 26.05
N ASP A 1020 2.86 9.23 25.18
CA ASP A 1020 2.67 9.84 23.86
C ASP A 1020 1.78 8.94 22.97
N VAL A 1021 2.02 7.63 22.96
CA VAL A 1021 1.18 6.67 22.22
C VAL A 1021 -0.29 6.73 22.68
N ALA A 1022 -0.53 6.73 23.99
CA ALA A 1022 -1.87 6.82 24.55
C ALA A 1022 -2.56 8.15 24.18
N GLU A 1023 -1.83 9.27 24.25
CA GLU A 1023 -2.35 10.60 23.90
C GLU A 1023 -2.71 10.67 22.41
N ARG A 1024 -1.84 10.19 21.52
CA ARG A 1024 -2.11 10.13 20.07
C ARG A 1024 -3.33 9.29 19.71
N ILE A 1025 -3.52 8.13 20.34
CA ILE A 1025 -4.73 7.31 20.12
C ILE A 1025 -5.98 8.09 20.53
N ILE A 1026 -5.93 8.83 21.64
CA ILE A 1026 -7.06 9.63 22.09
C ILE A 1026 -7.34 10.77 21.11
N GLU A 1027 -6.30 11.51 20.69
CA GLU A 1027 -6.43 12.71 19.86
C GLU A 1027 -6.78 12.42 18.40
N TYR A 1028 -6.18 11.40 17.80
CA TYR A 1028 -6.33 11.11 16.38
C TYR A 1028 -7.35 10.00 16.06
N HIS A 1029 -7.75 9.19 17.05
CA HIS A 1029 -8.74 8.13 16.84
C HIS A 1029 -10.01 8.32 17.68
N PHE A 1030 -9.92 8.40 19.00
CA PHE A 1030 -11.12 8.40 19.85
C PHE A 1030 -11.89 9.73 19.83
N LEU A 1031 -11.22 10.87 19.99
CA LEU A 1031 -11.87 12.17 19.98
C LEU A 1031 -12.55 12.47 18.63
N PRO A 1032 -11.91 12.24 17.46
CA PRO A 1032 -12.56 12.42 16.17
C PRO A 1032 -13.79 11.52 15.98
N ASP A 1033 -13.72 10.24 16.37
CA ASP A 1033 -14.85 9.31 16.26
C ASP A 1033 -16.01 9.71 17.19
N LEU A 1034 -15.74 10.05 18.45
CA LEU A 1034 -16.77 10.48 19.41
C LEU A 1034 -17.45 11.77 18.94
N ILE A 1035 -16.69 12.77 18.50
CA ILE A 1035 -17.21 14.05 18.00
C ILE A 1035 -17.97 13.84 16.68
N GLY A 1036 -17.43 13.02 15.78
CA GLY A 1036 -18.03 12.67 14.50
C GLY A 1036 -19.37 11.97 14.67
N ASN A 1037 -19.42 10.94 15.52
CA ASN A 1037 -20.65 10.20 15.84
C ASN A 1037 -21.67 11.08 16.55
N LEU A 1038 -21.26 12.00 17.44
CA LEU A 1038 -22.16 12.97 18.06
C LEU A 1038 -22.77 13.93 17.04
N ARG A 1039 -21.95 14.47 16.13
CA ARG A 1039 -22.42 15.32 15.02
C ARG A 1039 -23.38 14.55 14.11
N ALA A 1040 -23.02 13.34 13.71
CA ALA A 1040 -23.84 12.46 12.88
C ALA A 1040 -25.19 12.16 13.56
N PHE A 1041 -25.17 11.82 14.85
CA PHE A 1041 -26.39 11.57 15.63
C PHE A 1041 -27.35 12.76 15.63
N SER A 1042 -26.84 13.99 15.70
CA SER A 1042 -27.65 15.22 15.69
C SER A 1042 -28.27 15.54 14.31
N ARG A 1043 -27.65 15.08 13.22
CA ARG A 1043 -28.06 15.35 11.82
C ARG A 1043 -28.70 14.15 11.12
N GLN A 1044 -28.80 13.02 11.80
CA GLN A 1044 -29.14 11.74 11.19
C GLN A 1044 -30.53 11.69 10.55
N GLU A 1045 -30.66 10.78 9.59
CA GLU A 1045 -31.95 10.34 9.07
C GLU A 1045 -32.50 9.16 9.88
N THR A 1046 -33.76 8.84 9.63
CA THR A 1046 -34.43 7.65 10.17
C THR A 1046 -34.71 6.67 9.06
N ARG A 1047 -34.62 5.37 9.32
CA ARG A 1047 -34.81 4.32 8.30
C ARG A 1047 -35.83 3.29 8.76
N CYS A 1048 -36.68 2.82 7.84
CA CYS A 1048 -37.53 1.65 8.08
C CYS A 1048 -36.69 0.37 8.10
N LEU A 1049 -36.89 -0.46 9.12
CA LEU A 1049 -36.17 -1.74 9.28
C LEU A 1049 -36.59 -2.80 8.25
N ASP A 1050 -37.82 -2.72 7.75
CA ASP A 1050 -38.39 -3.73 6.86
C ASP A 1050 -38.13 -3.42 5.38
N CYS A 1051 -38.49 -2.22 4.93
CA CYS A 1051 -38.35 -1.83 3.51
C CYS A 1051 -37.17 -0.91 3.21
N GLY A 1052 -36.43 -0.47 4.23
CA GLY A 1052 -35.23 0.37 4.05
C GLY A 1052 -35.48 1.83 3.68
N THR A 1053 -36.74 2.26 3.53
CA THR A 1053 -37.08 3.66 3.21
C THR A 1053 -36.50 4.62 4.26
N LYS A 1054 -35.78 5.65 3.79
CA LYS A 1054 -35.18 6.68 4.63
C LYS A 1054 -36.08 7.91 4.71
N TYR A 1055 -36.17 8.50 5.89
CA TYR A 1055 -36.87 9.74 6.17
C TYR A 1055 -35.93 10.70 6.87
N ARG A 1056 -35.79 11.90 6.33
CA ARG A 1056 -35.05 13.01 6.96
C ARG A 1056 -35.53 13.33 8.39
N ARG A 1057 -36.80 13.02 8.72
CA ARG A 1057 -37.37 13.17 10.06
C ARG A 1057 -38.25 11.98 10.39
N MET A 1058 -38.21 11.55 11.66
CA MET A 1058 -39.06 10.49 12.18
C MET A 1058 -40.55 10.80 11.93
N PRO A 1059 -41.31 9.90 11.27
CA PRO A 1059 -42.76 10.02 11.21
C PRO A 1059 -43.35 10.08 12.63
N LEU A 1060 -44.27 11.00 12.89
CA LEU A 1060 -44.91 11.13 14.21
C LEU A 1060 -45.67 9.86 14.66
N THR A 1061 -46.03 9.00 13.70
CA THR A 1061 -46.63 7.69 13.94
C THR A 1061 -45.64 6.65 14.47
N GLY A 1062 -44.34 6.84 14.25
CA GLY A 1062 -43.30 5.83 14.48
C GLY A 1062 -43.26 4.71 13.43
N GLU A 1063 -44.21 4.72 12.50
CA GLU A 1063 -44.42 3.70 11.47
C GLU A 1063 -44.02 4.25 10.08
N CYS A 1064 -43.49 3.36 9.25
CA CYS A 1064 -43.11 3.64 7.88
C CYS A 1064 -44.35 3.91 7.03
N ARG A 1065 -44.31 4.96 6.21
CA ARG A 1065 -45.44 5.36 5.37
C ARG A 1065 -45.69 4.43 4.19
N GLU A 1066 -44.67 3.66 3.78
CA GLU A 1066 -44.76 2.72 2.66
C GLU A 1066 -45.28 1.35 3.10
N CYS A 1067 -44.65 0.72 4.10
CA CYS A 1067 -44.93 -0.67 4.49
C CYS A 1067 -45.55 -0.83 5.88
N GLY A 1068 -45.73 0.24 6.67
CA GLY A 1068 -46.21 0.17 8.06
C GLY A 1068 -45.17 -0.37 9.07
N GLY A 1069 -43.97 -0.70 8.62
CA GLY A 1069 -42.87 -1.21 9.44
C GLY A 1069 -42.30 -0.19 10.44
N GLY A 1070 -41.54 -0.67 11.42
CA GLY A 1070 -40.91 0.18 12.43
C GLY A 1070 -39.83 1.08 11.81
N VAL A 1071 -39.87 2.38 12.13
CA VAL A 1071 -38.81 3.34 11.75
C VAL A 1071 -37.87 3.52 12.93
N ASN A 1072 -36.56 3.44 12.66
CA ASN A 1072 -35.54 3.57 13.69
C ASN A 1072 -34.48 4.63 13.32
N LEU A 1073 -33.74 5.08 14.32
CA LEU A 1073 -32.56 5.92 14.12
C LEU A 1073 -31.48 5.16 13.36
N THR A 1074 -30.71 5.87 12.54
CA THR A 1074 -29.59 5.27 11.78
C THR A 1074 -28.31 5.22 12.62
N VAL A 1075 -28.15 6.14 13.57
CA VAL A 1075 -27.07 6.19 14.56
C VAL A 1075 -27.68 6.05 15.95
N HIS A 1076 -27.21 5.08 16.72
CA HIS A 1076 -27.71 4.80 18.07
C HIS A 1076 -26.82 5.43 19.14
N GLU A 1077 -27.39 5.74 20.31
CA GLU A 1077 -26.65 6.30 21.47
C GLU A 1077 -25.40 5.47 21.82
N GLY A 1078 -25.51 4.14 21.80
CA GLY A 1078 -24.38 3.25 22.10
C GLY A 1078 -23.20 3.42 21.13
N SER A 1079 -23.46 3.79 19.88
CA SER A 1079 -22.39 4.11 18.92
C SER A 1079 -21.69 5.41 19.26
N VAL A 1080 -22.42 6.40 19.79
CA VAL A 1080 -21.88 7.72 20.17
C VAL A 1080 -21.04 7.64 21.46
N LYS A 1081 -21.44 6.79 22.42
CA LYS A 1081 -20.74 6.62 23.70
C LYS A 1081 -19.66 5.54 23.70
N LYS A 1082 -19.40 4.90 22.54
CA LYS A 1082 -18.60 3.66 22.45
C LYS A 1082 -17.21 3.75 23.12
N TYR A 1083 -16.52 4.89 22.99
CA TYR A 1083 -15.12 5.03 23.41
C TYR A 1083 -14.89 5.95 24.62
N ILE A 1084 -15.90 6.64 25.16
CA ILE A 1084 -15.66 7.67 26.18
C ILE A 1084 -15.06 7.09 27.46
N ASP A 1085 -15.63 5.99 27.97
CA ASP A 1085 -15.12 5.31 29.18
C ASP A 1085 -13.72 4.74 28.95
N THR A 1086 -13.46 4.23 27.75
CA THR A 1086 -12.17 3.64 27.39
C THR A 1086 -11.10 4.73 27.28
N ALA A 1087 -11.40 5.84 26.62
CA ALA A 1087 -10.49 6.97 26.48
C ALA A 1087 -10.13 7.60 27.84
N THR A 1088 -11.12 7.75 28.73
CA THR A 1088 -10.88 8.26 30.09
C THR A 1088 -10.01 7.31 30.90
N ARG A 1089 -10.29 6.00 30.87
CA ARG A 1089 -9.44 5.00 31.53
C ARG A 1089 -7.99 5.08 31.05
N VAL A 1090 -7.79 5.09 29.73
CA VAL A 1090 -6.44 5.15 29.12
C VAL A 1090 -5.73 6.45 29.50
N ALA A 1091 -6.42 7.59 29.45
CA ALA A 1091 -5.85 8.88 29.84
C ALA A 1091 -5.37 8.90 31.30
N GLU A 1092 -6.13 8.29 32.21
CA GLU A 1092 -5.77 8.17 33.62
C GLU A 1092 -4.62 7.18 33.86
N GLU A 1093 -4.70 6.00 33.25
CA GLU A 1093 -3.76 4.90 33.46
C GLU A 1093 -2.36 5.21 32.90
N TYR A 1094 -2.28 5.87 31.75
CA TYR A 1094 -1.03 6.18 31.05
C TYR A 1094 -0.56 7.63 31.25
N GLY A 1095 -1.21 8.39 32.14
CA GLY A 1095 -0.68 9.68 32.59
C GLY A 1095 -0.68 10.80 31.54
N THR A 1096 -1.65 10.83 30.62
CA THR A 1096 -1.71 11.86 29.55
C THR A 1096 -1.86 13.29 30.08
N ARG A 1097 -1.65 14.29 29.21
CA ARG A 1097 -1.70 15.71 29.60
C ARG A 1097 -3.06 16.10 30.18
N ASP A 1098 -3.04 17.05 31.12
CA ASP A 1098 -4.25 17.57 31.76
C ASP A 1098 -5.25 18.15 30.75
N TYR A 1099 -4.76 18.72 29.63
CA TYR A 1099 -5.61 19.22 28.56
C TYR A 1099 -6.47 18.11 27.93
N THR A 1100 -5.84 16.98 27.59
CA THR A 1100 -6.49 15.81 26.98
C THR A 1100 -7.54 15.23 27.93
N LYS A 1101 -7.22 15.10 29.21
CA LYS A 1101 -8.17 14.68 30.27
C LYS A 1101 -9.36 15.63 30.38
N GLN A 1102 -9.12 16.94 30.44
CA GLN A 1102 -10.19 17.94 30.50
C GLN A 1102 -11.09 17.92 29.27
N ARG A 1103 -10.51 17.70 28.07
CA ARG A 1103 -11.26 17.61 26.82
C ARG A 1103 -12.21 16.41 26.83
N LEU A 1104 -11.76 15.25 27.33
CA LEU A 1104 -12.61 14.07 27.53
C LEU A 1104 -13.72 14.33 28.55
N GLU A 1105 -13.43 14.95 29.70
CA GLU A 1105 -14.45 15.31 30.70
C GLU A 1105 -15.53 16.25 30.14
N VAL A 1106 -15.13 17.25 29.34
CA VAL A 1106 -16.08 18.17 28.70
C VAL A 1106 -16.94 17.45 27.67
N LEU A 1107 -16.34 16.54 26.90
CA LEU A 1107 -17.07 15.75 25.91
C LEU A 1107 -18.07 14.80 26.57
N ASP A 1108 -17.67 14.12 27.65
CA ASP A 1108 -18.55 13.23 28.42
C ASP A 1108 -19.76 13.98 28.99
N ARG A 1109 -19.55 15.14 29.63
CA ARG A 1109 -20.65 16.02 30.08
C ARG A 1109 -21.55 16.47 28.94
N THR A 1110 -20.99 16.71 27.75
CA THR A 1110 -21.76 17.07 26.57
C THR A 1110 -22.65 15.90 26.13
N LEU A 1111 -22.09 14.68 26.10
CA LEU A 1111 -22.83 13.45 25.79
C LEU A 1111 -23.95 13.21 26.80
N GLU A 1112 -23.66 13.29 28.09
CA GLU A 1112 -24.68 13.18 29.14
C GLU A 1112 -25.81 14.20 28.93
N SER A 1113 -25.49 15.47 28.65
CA SER A 1113 -26.50 16.51 28.45
C SER A 1113 -27.42 16.29 27.23
N VAL A 1114 -26.94 15.58 26.21
CA VAL A 1114 -27.70 15.29 24.99
C VAL A 1114 -28.67 14.12 25.20
N PHE A 1115 -28.27 13.10 25.95
CA PHE A 1115 -29.04 11.87 26.11
C PHE A 1115 -29.84 11.80 27.42
N GLU A 1116 -29.37 12.46 28.49
CA GLU A 1116 -30.06 12.49 29.77
C GLU A 1116 -31.07 13.64 29.82
N ASN A 1117 -32.32 13.30 30.17
CA ASN A 1117 -33.33 14.30 30.49
C ASN A 1117 -33.44 14.43 32.01
N ASP A 1118 -33.13 15.60 32.56
CA ASP A 1118 -33.22 15.92 34.00
C ASP A 1118 -34.56 15.55 34.66
N LYS A 1119 -35.63 15.37 33.87
CA LYS A 1119 -36.97 15.01 34.36
C LYS A 1119 -37.22 13.50 34.49
N ASN A 1120 -36.30 12.64 34.01
CA ASN A 1120 -36.53 11.21 33.86
C ASN A 1120 -35.26 10.36 34.14
N LYS A 1121 -34.41 10.78 35.09
CA LYS A 1121 -33.19 10.05 35.46
C LYS A 1121 -33.55 8.80 36.29
N GLN A 1122 -33.16 7.62 35.81
CA GLN A 1122 -33.32 6.36 36.55
C GLN A 1122 -32.17 6.20 37.53
N SER A 1123 -32.37 6.62 38.78
CA SER A 1123 -31.33 6.52 39.83
C SER A 1123 -31.14 5.06 40.27
N GLY A 1124 -29.88 4.63 40.37
CA GLY A 1124 -29.53 3.36 40.99
C GLY A 1124 -29.72 3.42 42.51
N ILE A 1125 -29.89 2.27 43.15
CA ILE A 1125 -30.00 2.22 44.63
C ILE A 1125 -28.72 2.74 45.30
N ALA A 1126 -27.57 2.64 44.61
CA ALA A 1126 -26.27 3.12 45.07
C ALA A 1126 -26.17 4.65 45.10
N ASP A 1127 -26.89 5.36 44.21
CA ASP A 1127 -26.95 6.84 44.23
C ASP A 1127 -27.73 7.38 45.44
N PHE A 1128 -28.47 6.50 46.12
CA PHE A 1128 -29.29 6.81 47.29
C PHE A 1128 -28.66 6.38 48.63
N MET A 1129 -27.60 5.58 48.60
CA MET A 1129 -26.86 5.14 49.80
C MET A 1129 -25.61 5.98 49.98
#